data_AF-A0A520Y386-F1
#
_entry.id   AF-A0A520Y386-F1
#
_cell.length_a   1.000
_cell.length_b   1.000
_cell.length_c   1.000
_cell.angle_alpha   90.00
_cell.angle_beta   90.00
_cell.angle_gamma   90.00
#
_symmetry.space_group_name_H-M   'P 1'
#
loop_
_entity.id
_entity.type
_entity.pdbx_description
1 polymer ?
#
loop_
_entity_poly.entity_id
_entity_poly.type
_entity_poly.pdbx_seq_one_letter_code
_entity_poly.pdbx_strand_id
1 'polypeptide(L)'
;MTTNDESRESAGGEHAAPSTSDIDDSGPRAAHPAGWARPDEEKSTEQLLREHRSSLDQQQAALSERVRSLIELRDQTDEEEDRLVAERERIEKALAELEFRRASLNDAEEELDTRSSVAAERAAELQQIESQLADQAAQLEDERTRLDSQSEVLERRRLGLGAEADQLEGARADLEVERNDINAERALLSSQNDEIDELEAEIEQRRSSLSSADDLEALGSREVEAERRRADIEAVETELSSRQFAVDEQLAAVAEREADLTAGLADLESREDALSAAEAALAQRQSELTTMEQALESRALAARAGATQLDEKERRLRERRAQLDDQHAQILQLEADASEATSRLAARVDELSEQEHALTLRERELFSAESDLADRKEHLAEERAEIDQAKQALRRLEDERESETESIFMGQRESTLDHDADRLIATQAHLDKELAELITETELLKNERAAVAARREAVERQRAQLDEAEAHVRARRQLLDREHESLDEETEDLAVRRRALSAERVRLDTQTEQAGERRALLDQESGHLDTEAAQVDEDRTVTRSERHALNVALERLERESATQAAERDRIAVEEHQLAIATAQLDAEQQRVATERDRLRAMWEVIEDHRREAARFLDLLDETAATGRVSGADSEVIDLREEQQQKHH
;
A
#
# COMPACT_ATOMS: atom_id res chain seq x y z
N MET A 1 -34.20 122.47 -17.79
CA MET A 1 -33.48 123.03 -18.96
C MET A 1 -34.53 123.58 -19.91
N THR A 2 -34.27 124.66 -20.67
CA THR A 2 -35.09 125.19 -21.81
C THR A 2 -36.61 125.31 -21.59
N THR A 3 -37.26 126.46 -21.39
CA THR A 3 -37.01 127.90 -21.67
C THR A 3 -36.97 128.30 -23.16
N ASN A 4 -37.50 129.52 -23.46
CA ASN A 4 -37.47 130.27 -24.73
C ASN A 4 -38.41 129.74 -25.86
N ASP A 5 -38.92 130.49 -26.84
CA ASP A 5 -39.02 131.95 -27.17
C ASP A 5 -40.03 132.10 -28.35
N GLU A 6 -40.62 133.24 -28.78
CA GLU A 6 -40.92 134.60 -28.25
C GLU A 6 -41.91 135.27 -29.27
N SER A 7 -41.97 136.62 -29.35
CA SER A 7 -42.35 137.45 -30.52
C SER A 7 -43.82 137.64 -30.97
N ARG A 8 -44.26 138.82 -31.48
CA ARG A 8 -43.84 140.24 -31.27
C ARG A 8 -44.75 141.23 -32.05
N GLU A 9 -44.92 142.47 -31.53
CA GLU A 9 -45.07 143.77 -32.28
C GLU A 9 -46.22 143.98 -33.32
N SER A 10 -46.71 145.18 -33.70
CA SER A 10 -46.56 146.58 -33.22
C SER A 10 -47.74 147.49 -33.72
N ALA A 11 -47.73 148.76 -33.28
CA ALA A 11 -48.45 150.01 -33.64
C ALA A 11 -49.29 150.15 -34.95
N GLY A 12 -50.16 151.16 -35.14
CA GLY A 12 -50.62 152.28 -34.26
C GLY A 12 -50.93 153.60 -35.01
N GLY A 13 -51.71 154.51 -34.39
CA GLY A 13 -51.98 155.90 -34.85
C GLY A 13 -53.01 156.06 -35.99
N GLU A 14 -53.49 157.27 -36.36
CA GLU A 14 -53.64 158.55 -35.63
C GLU A 14 -54.47 159.58 -36.48
N HIS A 15 -55.28 160.47 -35.85
CA HIS A 15 -55.88 161.74 -36.36
C HIS A 15 -56.62 161.80 -37.74
N ALA A 16 -57.63 162.64 -38.03
CA ALA A 16 -57.99 163.98 -37.51
C ALA A 16 -59.49 164.36 -37.73
N ALA A 17 -59.94 165.45 -37.09
CA ALA A 17 -61.17 166.24 -37.43
C ALA A 17 -60.79 167.47 -38.33
N PRO A 18 -61.67 168.43 -38.74
CA PRO A 18 -62.59 169.31 -37.94
C PRO A 18 -64.08 169.31 -38.45
N SER A 19 -65.14 169.83 -37.80
CA SER A 19 -65.47 171.20 -37.26
C SER A 19 -65.80 172.25 -38.36
N THR A 20 -66.75 173.21 -38.28
CA THR A 20 -67.81 173.64 -37.30
C THR A 20 -68.72 174.73 -37.92
N SER A 21 -69.74 175.23 -37.19
CA SER A 21 -70.30 176.62 -37.19
C SER A 21 -71.21 177.13 -38.35
N ASP A 22 -72.13 178.11 -38.21
CA ASP A 22 -72.93 178.68 -37.08
C ASP A 22 -73.96 179.75 -37.59
N ILE A 23 -74.77 180.33 -36.68
CA ILE A 23 -75.17 181.78 -36.59
C ILE A 23 -76.49 182.34 -37.23
N ASP A 24 -77.37 182.78 -36.32
CA ASP A 24 -78.17 184.04 -36.22
C ASP A 24 -79.53 184.35 -36.93
N ASP A 25 -80.08 185.51 -36.51
CA ASP A 25 -81.49 185.89 -36.29
C ASP A 25 -81.74 187.42 -36.57
N SER A 26 -83.00 187.87 -36.51
CA SER A 26 -83.47 189.26 -36.25
C SER A 26 -83.42 190.34 -37.36
N GLY A 27 -84.54 191.10 -37.51
CA GLY A 27 -84.52 192.50 -38.01
C GLY A 27 -85.63 192.97 -39.00
N PRO A 28 -86.45 194.00 -38.68
CA PRO A 28 -87.50 194.54 -39.59
C PRO A 28 -87.48 196.08 -39.84
N ARG A 29 -88.09 196.56 -40.95
CA ARG A 29 -88.74 197.91 -41.05
C ARG A 29 -89.54 198.17 -42.36
N ALA A 30 -90.28 199.29 -42.43
CA ALA A 30 -91.21 199.68 -43.51
C ALA A 30 -91.16 201.19 -43.86
N ALA A 31 -91.73 201.62 -45.00
CA ALA A 31 -91.96 203.04 -45.36
C ALA A 31 -93.06 203.28 -46.44
N HIS A 32 -93.58 204.52 -46.47
CA HIS A 32 -94.62 205.14 -47.35
C HIS A 32 -94.02 205.75 -48.67
N PRO A 33 -94.73 206.47 -49.59
CA PRO A 33 -96.05 207.15 -49.53
C PRO A 33 -96.99 207.02 -50.79
N ALA A 34 -98.06 207.85 -50.84
CA ALA A 34 -99.24 207.73 -51.75
C ALA A 34 -99.43 208.90 -52.75
N GLY A 35 -100.40 208.80 -53.70
CA GLY A 35 -100.52 209.75 -54.83
C GLY A 35 -101.84 209.88 -55.64
N TRP A 36 -103.03 209.82 -55.01
CA TRP A 36 -104.32 210.39 -55.49
C TRP A 36 -104.93 210.02 -56.88
N ALA A 37 -106.01 209.22 -56.81
CA ALA A 37 -107.34 209.44 -57.43
C ALA A 37 -107.60 209.35 -58.96
N ARG A 38 -108.27 208.25 -59.37
CA ARG A 38 -109.56 208.22 -60.12
C ARG A 38 -110.22 206.82 -60.01
N PRO A 39 -111.54 206.67 -60.25
CA PRO A 39 -112.27 205.45 -59.87
C PRO A 39 -112.42 204.43 -61.02
N ASP A 40 -111.92 203.19 -60.84
CA ASP A 40 -112.38 201.97 -61.56
C ASP A 40 -111.78 200.62 -61.05
N GLU A 41 -110.79 200.60 -60.15
CA GLU A 41 -109.91 199.41 -59.93
C GLU A 41 -110.31 198.42 -58.80
N GLU A 42 -111.48 198.54 -58.18
CA GLU A 42 -111.79 197.90 -56.88
C GLU A 42 -111.94 196.36 -56.87
N LYS A 43 -111.74 195.67 -58.01
CA LYS A 43 -111.98 194.21 -58.15
C LYS A 43 -110.74 193.32 -58.16
N SER A 44 -109.52 193.86 -58.30
CA SER A 44 -108.33 193.02 -58.54
C SER A 44 -107.64 192.46 -57.28
N THR A 45 -107.96 192.97 -56.10
CA THR A 45 -107.25 192.65 -54.84
C THR A 45 -107.81 191.45 -54.07
N GLU A 46 -109.11 191.16 -54.21
CA GLU A 46 -109.75 190.02 -53.51
C GLU A 46 -109.29 188.65 -53.99
N GLN A 47 -108.69 188.55 -55.18
CA GLN A 47 -108.26 187.28 -55.76
C GLN A 47 -106.98 186.75 -55.07
N LEU A 48 -105.95 187.60 -54.91
CA LEU A 48 -104.66 187.25 -54.32
C LEU A 48 -104.79 186.74 -52.87
N LEU A 49 -105.68 187.34 -52.07
CA LEU A 49 -105.93 186.91 -50.69
C LEU A 49 -106.53 185.50 -50.58
N ARG A 50 -107.25 185.06 -51.61
CA ARG A 50 -107.86 183.72 -51.68
C ARG A 50 -106.82 182.66 -52.04
N GLU A 51 -105.89 182.99 -52.93
CA GLU A 51 -104.76 182.14 -53.34
C GLU A 51 -103.75 181.93 -52.18
N HIS A 52 -103.37 183.01 -51.47
CA HIS A 52 -102.50 182.92 -50.29
C HIS A 52 -103.06 181.99 -49.19
N ARG A 53 -104.37 182.00 -48.98
CA ARG A 53 -105.01 181.14 -47.96
C ARG A 53 -104.94 179.66 -48.34
N SER A 54 -105.21 179.34 -49.60
CA SER A 54 -105.08 177.96 -50.12
C SER A 54 -103.64 177.42 -50.02
N SER A 55 -102.62 178.28 -50.13
CA SER A 55 -101.22 177.88 -49.96
C SER A 55 -100.91 177.53 -48.50
N LEU A 56 -101.46 178.27 -47.54
CA LEU A 56 -101.24 178.04 -46.11
C LEU A 56 -101.94 176.76 -45.62
N ASP A 57 -103.16 176.49 -46.10
CA ASP A 57 -103.87 175.23 -45.83
C ASP A 57 -103.09 174.00 -46.37
N GLN A 58 -102.46 174.12 -47.54
CA GLN A 58 -101.57 173.07 -48.10
C GLN A 58 -100.31 172.87 -47.25
N GLN A 59 -99.66 173.93 -46.78
CA GLN A 59 -98.50 173.83 -45.88
C GLN A 59 -98.87 173.16 -44.55
N GLN A 60 -100.04 173.48 -44.00
CA GLN A 60 -100.51 172.90 -42.74
C GLN A 60 -100.89 171.42 -42.88
N ALA A 61 -101.42 171.00 -44.04
CA ALA A 61 -101.62 169.59 -44.37
C ALA A 61 -100.28 168.83 -44.47
N ALA A 62 -99.31 169.36 -45.23
CA ALA A 62 -98.00 168.75 -45.40
C ALA A 62 -97.21 168.64 -44.08
N LEU A 63 -97.33 169.62 -43.18
CA LEU A 63 -96.78 169.55 -41.83
C LEU A 63 -97.46 168.45 -40.98
N SER A 64 -98.78 168.32 -41.07
CA SER A 64 -99.54 167.29 -40.34
C SER A 64 -99.15 165.88 -40.76
N GLU A 65 -98.94 165.67 -42.07
CA GLU A 65 -98.49 164.40 -42.63
C GLU A 65 -97.03 164.10 -42.23
N ARG A 66 -96.15 165.10 -42.24
CA ARG A 66 -94.75 164.97 -41.81
C ARG A 66 -94.60 164.71 -40.31
N VAL A 67 -95.50 165.23 -39.48
CA VAL A 67 -95.58 164.88 -38.05
C VAL A 67 -96.03 163.42 -37.88
N ARG A 68 -96.99 162.93 -38.68
CA ARG A 68 -97.40 161.52 -38.65
C ARG A 68 -96.25 160.58 -39.03
N SER A 69 -95.51 160.87 -40.11
CA SER A 69 -94.36 160.03 -40.50
C SER A 69 -93.22 160.04 -39.47
N LEU A 70 -93.05 161.13 -38.72
CA LEU A 70 -92.06 161.20 -37.62
C LEU A 70 -92.49 160.38 -36.40
N ILE A 71 -93.79 160.26 -36.14
CA ILE A 71 -94.34 159.36 -35.12
C ILE A 71 -94.10 157.91 -35.53
N GLU A 72 -94.44 157.53 -36.77
CA GLU A 72 -94.21 156.18 -37.30
C GLU A 72 -92.72 155.78 -37.29
N LEU A 73 -91.81 156.70 -37.60
CA LEU A 73 -90.35 156.48 -37.52
C LEU A 73 -89.84 156.32 -36.09
N ARG A 74 -90.39 157.07 -35.12
CA ARG A 74 -90.06 156.86 -33.70
C ARG A 74 -90.54 155.49 -33.25
N ASP A 75 -91.81 155.16 -33.51
CA ASP A 75 -92.41 153.91 -33.04
C ASP A 75 -91.70 152.67 -33.64
N GLN A 76 -91.17 152.79 -34.87
CA GLN A 76 -90.26 151.79 -35.47
C GLN A 76 -88.87 151.73 -34.80
N THR A 77 -88.34 152.86 -34.33
CA THR A 77 -87.06 152.91 -33.61
C THR A 77 -87.21 152.27 -32.23
N ASP A 78 -88.29 152.59 -31.51
CA ASP A 78 -88.64 152.00 -30.22
C ASP A 78 -88.79 150.47 -30.35
N GLU A 79 -89.44 149.97 -31.42
CA GLU A 79 -89.53 148.52 -31.72
C GLU A 79 -88.16 147.86 -31.99
N GLU A 80 -87.21 148.54 -32.63
CA GLU A 80 -85.87 148.00 -32.88
C GLU A 80 -84.98 148.06 -31.63
N GLU A 81 -85.13 149.07 -30.76
CA GLU A 81 -84.47 149.09 -29.46
C GLU A 81 -84.93 147.92 -28.57
N ASP A 82 -86.24 147.66 -28.48
CA ASP A 82 -86.80 146.50 -27.77
C ASP A 82 -86.27 145.16 -28.33
N ARG A 83 -86.14 145.03 -29.67
CA ARG A 83 -85.55 143.85 -30.31
C ARG A 83 -84.08 143.67 -29.92
N LEU A 84 -83.28 144.73 -29.98
CA LEU A 84 -81.86 144.69 -29.62
C LEU A 84 -81.63 144.37 -28.14
N VAL A 85 -82.49 144.87 -27.24
CA VAL A 85 -82.48 144.48 -25.82
C VAL A 85 -82.77 142.98 -25.67
N ALA A 86 -83.79 142.46 -26.36
CA ALA A 86 -84.13 141.04 -26.33
C ALA A 86 -83.04 140.13 -26.94
N GLU A 87 -82.29 140.59 -27.95
CA GLU A 87 -81.13 139.85 -28.47
C GLU A 87 -79.93 139.90 -27.52
N ARG A 88 -79.66 141.07 -26.91
CA ARG A 88 -78.62 141.23 -25.90
C ARG A 88 -78.82 140.27 -24.72
N GLU A 89 -80.04 140.14 -24.22
CA GLU A 89 -80.39 139.15 -23.19
C GLU A 89 -80.14 137.69 -23.62
N ARG A 90 -80.38 137.33 -24.89
CA ARG A 90 -80.12 135.98 -25.41
C ARG A 90 -78.61 135.71 -25.46
N ILE A 91 -77.82 136.68 -25.87
CA ILE A 91 -76.35 136.59 -25.94
C ILE A 91 -75.77 136.44 -24.53
N GLU A 92 -76.21 137.23 -23.54
CA GLU A 92 -75.76 137.10 -22.16
C GLU A 92 -76.10 135.71 -21.57
N LYS A 93 -77.29 135.17 -21.85
CA LYS A 93 -77.66 133.79 -21.45
C LYS A 93 -76.80 132.72 -22.13
N ALA A 94 -76.49 132.89 -23.42
CA ALA A 94 -75.64 131.95 -24.16
C ALA A 94 -74.16 132.00 -23.70
N LEU A 95 -73.64 133.17 -23.35
CA LEU A 95 -72.30 133.32 -22.78
C LEU A 95 -72.18 132.61 -21.42
N ALA A 96 -73.16 132.83 -20.52
CA ALA A 96 -73.20 132.14 -19.23
C ALA A 96 -73.27 130.60 -19.38
N GLU A 97 -74.00 130.09 -20.38
CA GLU A 97 -74.03 128.65 -20.68
C GLU A 97 -72.68 128.13 -21.21
N LEU A 98 -71.99 128.89 -22.06
CA LEU A 98 -70.66 128.53 -22.57
C LEU A 98 -69.59 128.56 -21.47
N GLU A 99 -69.65 129.53 -20.54
CA GLU A 99 -68.78 129.59 -19.37
C GLU A 99 -69.00 128.39 -18.44
N PHE A 100 -70.26 128.03 -18.17
CA PHE A 100 -70.60 126.84 -17.39
C PHE A 100 -70.11 125.54 -18.06
N ARG A 101 -70.33 125.38 -19.37
CA ARG A 101 -69.83 124.24 -20.15
C ARG A 101 -68.30 124.17 -20.14
N ARG A 102 -67.61 125.31 -20.17
CA ARG A 102 -66.14 125.36 -20.12
C ARG A 102 -65.60 124.94 -18.75
N ALA A 103 -66.22 125.38 -17.65
CA ALA A 103 -65.88 124.92 -16.31
C ALA A 103 -66.05 123.39 -16.19
N SER A 104 -67.21 122.88 -16.59
CA SER A 104 -67.50 121.43 -16.57
C SER A 104 -66.60 120.58 -17.48
N LEU A 105 -65.95 121.17 -18.49
CA LEU A 105 -64.93 120.50 -19.31
C LEU A 105 -63.58 120.47 -18.60
N ASN A 106 -63.15 121.58 -18.00
CA ASN A 106 -61.92 121.65 -17.21
C ASN A 106 -61.97 120.66 -16.03
N ASP A 107 -63.08 120.60 -15.30
CA ASP A 107 -63.30 119.63 -14.22
C ASP A 107 -63.17 118.17 -14.71
N ALA A 108 -63.60 117.89 -15.95
CA ALA A 108 -63.53 116.56 -16.55
C ALA A 108 -62.14 116.22 -17.12
N GLU A 109 -61.37 117.21 -17.57
CA GLU A 109 -59.96 117.06 -17.96
C GLU A 109 -59.09 116.78 -16.73
N GLU A 110 -59.31 117.49 -15.61
CA GLU A 110 -58.64 117.21 -14.33
C GLU A 110 -59.02 115.82 -13.76
N GLU A 111 -60.28 115.38 -13.92
CA GLU A 111 -60.66 114.00 -13.58
C GLU A 111 -60.01 112.95 -14.51
N LEU A 112 -59.79 113.28 -15.79
CA LEU A 112 -59.12 112.39 -16.74
C LEU A 112 -57.64 112.21 -16.39
N ASP A 113 -56.92 113.30 -16.12
CA ASP A 113 -55.49 113.27 -15.79
C ASP A 113 -55.22 112.56 -14.46
N THR A 114 -56.05 112.79 -13.44
CA THR A 114 -55.94 112.06 -12.16
C THR A 114 -56.22 110.56 -12.32
N ARG A 115 -57.24 110.18 -13.11
CA ARG A 115 -57.49 108.76 -13.48
C ARG A 115 -56.33 108.17 -14.30
N SER A 116 -55.69 108.95 -15.16
CA SER A 116 -54.54 108.55 -15.97
C SER A 116 -53.30 108.25 -15.11
N SER A 117 -52.99 109.11 -14.12
CA SER A 117 -51.90 108.86 -13.16
C SER A 117 -52.12 107.55 -12.39
N VAL A 118 -53.33 107.37 -11.83
CA VAL A 118 -53.68 106.15 -11.08
C VAL A 118 -53.65 104.89 -11.96
N ALA A 119 -53.95 105.00 -13.26
CA ALA A 119 -53.82 103.89 -14.19
C ALA A 119 -52.34 103.54 -14.48
N ALA A 120 -51.47 104.55 -14.62
CA ALA A 120 -50.03 104.35 -14.81
C ALA A 120 -49.34 103.77 -13.57
N GLU A 121 -49.69 104.27 -12.38
CA GLU A 121 -49.23 103.74 -11.09
C GLU A 121 -49.58 102.25 -10.94
N ARG A 122 -50.85 101.89 -11.17
CA ARG A 122 -51.31 100.48 -11.12
C ARG A 122 -50.65 99.59 -12.16
N ALA A 123 -50.34 100.12 -13.35
CA ALA A 123 -49.61 99.36 -14.36
C ALA A 123 -48.18 99.03 -13.90
N ALA A 124 -47.50 99.97 -13.23
CA ALA A 124 -46.18 99.75 -12.64
C ALA A 124 -46.25 98.77 -11.44
N GLU A 125 -47.25 98.89 -10.56
CA GLU A 125 -47.50 97.94 -9.47
C GLU A 125 -47.73 96.51 -10.00
N LEU A 126 -48.55 96.34 -11.04
CA LEU A 126 -48.81 95.05 -11.68
C LEU A 126 -47.53 94.47 -12.31
N GLN A 127 -46.77 95.26 -13.07
CA GLN A 127 -45.50 94.81 -13.64
C GLN A 127 -44.49 94.39 -12.56
N GLN A 128 -44.45 95.09 -11.42
CA GLN A 128 -43.64 94.70 -10.28
C GLN A 128 -44.11 93.36 -9.69
N ILE A 129 -45.41 93.17 -9.47
CA ILE A 129 -45.99 91.92 -8.96
C ILE A 129 -45.71 90.75 -9.93
N GLU A 130 -45.86 90.96 -11.24
CA GLU A 130 -45.53 89.95 -12.26
C GLU A 130 -44.06 89.51 -12.18
N SER A 131 -43.12 90.47 -12.02
CA SER A 131 -41.70 90.13 -11.84
C SER A 131 -41.43 89.34 -10.55
N GLN A 132 -42.07 89.71 -9.44
CA GLN A 132 -41.93 89.01 -8.16
C GLN A 132 -42.52 87.60 -8.20
N LEU A 133 -43.63 87.40 -8.91
CA LEU A 133 -44.23 86.07 -9.12
C LEU A 133 -43.38 85.20 -10.06
N ALA A 134 -42.73 85.78 -11.06
CA ALA A 134 -41.79 85.07 -11.92
C ALA A 134 -40.55 84.60 -11.16
N ASP A 135 -39.95 85.46 -10.33
CA ASP A 135 -38.82 85.10 -9.47
C ASP A 135 -39.19 84.00 -8.45
N GLN A 136 -40.39 84.09 -7.85
CA GLN A 136 -40.89 83.05 -6.93
C GLN A 136 -41.16 81.72 -7.64
N ALA A 137 -41.70 81.74 -8.87
CA ALA A 137 -41.92 80.53 -9.66
C ALA A 137 -40.59 79.84 -10.03
N ALA A 138 -39.56 80.61 -10.38
CA ALA A 138 -38.22 80.09 -10.62
C ALA A 138 -37.60 79.44 -9.37
N GLN A 139 -37.68 80.13 -8.21
CA GLN A 139 -37.18 79.61 -6.94
C GLN A 139 -37.87 78.29 -6.53
N LEU A 140 -39.18 78.17 -6.75
CA LEU A 140 -39.93 76.95 -6.43
C LEU A 140 -39.56 75.76 -7.32
N GLU A 141 -39.24 75.98 -8.61
CA GLU A 141 -38.80 74.90 -9.50
C GLU A 141 -37.32 74.50 -9.23
N ASP A 142 -36.46 75.45 -8.82
CA ASP A 142 -35.12 75.15 -8.30
C ASP A 142 -35.17 74.34 -6.99
N GLU A 143 -36.06 74.68 -6.05
CA GLU A 143 -36.27 73.89 -4.83
C GLU A 143 -36.86 72.50 -5.13
N ARG A 144 -37.80 72.40 -6.07
CA ARG A 144 -38.40 71.14 -6.49
C ARG A 144 -37.39 70.20 -7.13
N THR A 145 -36.65 70.65 -8.15
CA THR A 145 -35.64 69.82 -8.83
C THR A 145 -34.53 69.38 -7.86
N ARG A 146 -34.18 70.24 -6.88
CA ARG A 146 -33.31 69.87 -5.77
C ARG A 146 -33.91 68.77 -4.88
N LEU A 147 -35.18 68.88 -4.48
CA LEU A 147 -35.88 67.87 -3.67
C LEU A 147 -36.01 66.53 -4.40
N ASP A 148 -36.33 66.54 -5.70
CA ASP A 148 -36.38 65.33 -6.53
C ASP A 148 -35.00 64.64 -6.57
N SER A 149 -33.91 65.39 -6.78
CA SER A 149 -32.54 64.85 -6.74
C SER A 149 -32.16 64.27 -5.36
N GLN A 150 -32.66 64.86 -4.26
CA GLN A 150 -32.46 64.32 -2.91
C GLN A 150 -33.27 63.05 -2.69
N SER A 151 -34.49 62.97 -3.23
CA SER A 151 -35.34 61.77 -3.19
C SER A 151 -34.65 60.60 -3.88
N GLU A 152 -34.11 60.79 -5.09
CA GLU A 152 -33.35 59.74 -5.81
C GLU A 152 -32.11 59.26 -5.05
N VAL A 153 -31.41 60.15 -4.35
CA VAL A 153 -30.23 59.79 -3.54
C VAL A 153 -30.65 58.99 -2.31
N LEU A 154 -31.75 59.36 -1.66
CA LEU A 154 -32.31 58.63 -0.53
C LEU A 154 -32.87 57.26 -0.94
N GLU A 155 -33.52 57.15 -2.10
CA GLU A 155 -34.01 55.87 -2.61
C GLU A 155 -32.87 54.92 -3.02
N ARG A 156 -31.85 55.42 -3.72
CA ARG A 156 -30.62 54.65 -3.97
C ARG A 156 -29.95 54.17 -2.68
N ARG A 157 -29.91 55.02 -1.64
CA ARG A 157 -29.38 54.64 -0.32
C ARG A 157 -30.27 53.61 0.39
N ARG A 158 -31.60 53.72 0.29
CA ARG A 158 -32.55 52.74 0.84
C ARG A 158 -32.37 51.35 0.20
N LEU A 159 -32.22 51.31 -1.13
CA LEU A 159 -31.99 50.07 -1.87
C LEU A 159 -30.62 49.46 -1.53
N GLY A 160 -29.55 50.26 -1.45
CA GLY A 160 -28.23 49.79 -1.04
C GLY A 160 -28.20 49.21 0.38
N LEU A 161 -28.84 49.88 1.35
CA LEU A 161 -28.97 49.37 2.72
C LEU A 161 -29.85 48.11 2.82
N GLY A 162 -30.81 47.94 1.90
CA GLY A 162 -31.57 46.69 1.77
C GLY A 162 -30.66 45.53 1.37
N ALA A 163 -29.92 45.68 0.26
CA ALA A 163 -28.99 44.66 -0.21
C ALA A 163 -27.87 44.34 0.79
N GLU A 164 -27.39 45.33 1.55
CA GLU A 164 -26.43 45.13 2.65
C GLU A 164 -27.05 44.34 3.83
N ALA A 165 -28.33 44.58 4.15
CA ALA A 165 -29.05 43.80 5.15
C ALA A 165 -29.29 42.34 4.69
N ASP A 166 -29.71 42.14 3.44
CA ASP A 166 -29.92 40.81 2.85
C ASP A 166 -28.61 39.99 2.85
N GLN A 167 -27.48 40.63 2.51
CA GLN A 167 -26.15 40.00 2.59
C GLN A 167 -25.74 39.64 4.02
N LEU A 168 -26.05 40.50 5.01
CA LEU A 168 -25.78 40.24 6.42
C LEU A 168 -26.72 39.18 7.02
N GLU A 169 -27.91 38.96 6.46
CA GLU A 169 -28.79 37.85 6.83
C GLU A 169 -28.28 36.53 6.26
N GLY A 170 -27.89 36.49 4.98
CA GLY A 170 -27.25 35.32 4.36
C GLY A 170 -25.99 34.88 5.11
N ALA A 171 -25.04 35.80 5.32
CA ALA A 171 -23.80 35.51 6.03
C ALA A 171 -24.01 35.07 7.50
N ARG A 172 -25.15 35.40 8.13
CA ARG A 172 -25.52 34.88 9.45
C ARG A 172 -26.06 33.46 9.38
N ALA A 173 -26.84 33.13 8.37
CA ALA A 173 -27.33 31.77 8.14
C ALA A 173 -26.16 30.82 7.86
N ASP A 174 -25.21 31.22 7.02
CA ASP A 174 -23.99 30.45 6.72
C ASP A 174 -23.16 30.17 7.99
N LEU A 175 -22.94 31.20 8.82
CA LEU A 175 -22.23 31.06 10.11
C LEU A 175 -23.01 30.24 11.15
N GLU A 176 -24.35 30.17 11.06
CA GLU A 176 -25.15 29.30 11.93
C GLU A 176 -25.05 27.83 11.48
N VAL A 177 -24.99 27.56 10.17
CA VAL A 177 -24.70 26.22 9.63
C VAL A 177 -23.30 25.76 10.04
N GLU A 178 -22.26 26.54 9.74
CA GLU A 178 -20.87 26.21 10.08
C GLU A 178 -20.69 25.95 11.60
N ARG A 179 -21.35 26.76 12.43
CA ARG A 179 -21.36 26.57 13.89
C ARG A 179 -22.03 25.27 14.32
N ASN A 180 -23.09 24.84 13.64
CA ASN A 180 -23.78 23.58 13.94
C ASN A 180 -22.96 22.37 13.51
N ASP A 181 -22.30 22.44 12.34
CA ASP A 181 -21.40 21.38 11.86
C ASP A 181 -20.20 21.21 12.80
N ILE A 182 -19.54 22.31 13.22
CA ILE A 182 -18.45 22.27 14.21
C ILE A 182 -18.91 21.67 15.56
N ASN A 183 -20.16 21.87 15.97
CA ASN A 183 -20.70 21.24 17.17
C ASN A 183 -20.94 19.73 16.98
N ALA A 184 -21.34 19.30 15.77
CA ALA A 184 -21.50 17.88 15.44
C ALA A 184 -20.15 17.15 15.38
N GLU A 185 -19.14 17.75 14.75
CA GLU A 185 -17.75 17.23 14.74
C GLU A 185 -17.19 17.08 16.16
N ARG A 186 -17.42 18.07 17.04
CA ARG A 186 -17.01 17.99 18.45
C ARG A 186 -17.71 16.88 19.22
N ALA A 187 -18.98 16.62 18.95
CA ALA A 187 -19.70 15.50 19.57
C ALA A 187 -19.14 14.14 19.10
N LEU A 188 -18.83 14.01 17.80
CA LEU A 188 -18.19 12.82 17.24
C LEU A 188 -16.80 12.58 17.84
N LEU A 189 -15.96 13.61 17.91
CA LEU A 189 -14.62 13.54 18.51
C LEU A 189 -14.65 13.21 20.01
N SER A 190 -15.68 13.65 20.74
CA SER A 190 -15.88 13.22 22.13
C SER A 190 -16.11 11.71 22.19
N SER A 191 -17.09 11.20 21.42
CA SER A 191 -17.41 9.77 21.38
C SER A 191 -16.25 8.88 20.94
N GLN A 192 -15.35 9.39 20.09
CA GLN A 192 -14.14 8.68 19.66
C GLN A 192 -13.07 8.64 20.75
N ASN A 193 -12.93 9.70 21.56
CA ASN A 193 -12.05 9.65 22.74
C ASN A 193 -12.62 8.70 23.82
N ASP A 194 -13.94 8.73 24.03
CA ASP A 194 -14.62 7.82 24.97
C ASP A 194 -14.40 6.33 24.58
N GLU A 195 -14.43 6.01 23.27
CA GLU A 195 -14.11 4.68 22.73
C GLU A 195 -12.61 4.31 22.86
N ILE A 196 -11.71 5.28 22.71
CA ILE A 196 -10.25 5.07 22.91
C ILE A 196 -9.94 4.77 24.38
N ASP A 197 -10.52 5.52 25.33
CA ASP A 197 -10.36 5.30 26.77
C ASP A 197 -10.84 3.89 27.19
N GLU A 198 -11.95 3.39 26.61
CA GLU A 198 -12.45 2.03 26.86
C GLU A 198 -11.53 0.96 26.25
N LEU A 199 -10.97 1.18 25.06
CA LEU A 199 -10.00 0.28 24.43
C LEU A 199 -8.65 0.24 25.17
N GLU A 200 -8.14 1.38 25.67
CA GLU A 200 -6.93 1.40 26.51
C GLU A 200 -7.14 0.64 27.82
N ALA A 201 -8.31 0.78 28.44
CA ALA A 201 -8.69 0.00 29.63
C ALA A 201 -8.75 -1.51 29.33
N GLU A 202 -9.30 -1.94 28.19
CA GLU A 202 -9.33 -3.36 27.81
C GLU A 202 -7.92 -3.91 27.53
N ILE A 203 -7.05 -3.12 26.89
CA ILE A 203 -5.65 -3.49 26.64
C ILE A 203 -4.89 -3.69 27.96
N GLU A 204 -5.08 -2.81 28.95
CA GLU A 204 -4.41 -2.94 30.24
C GLU A 204 -5.01 -4.09 31.10
N GLN A 205 -6.31 -4.39 30.96
CA GLN A 205 -6.91 -5.60 31.54
C GLN A 205 -6.32 -6.87 30.90
N ARG A 206 -6.14 -6.91 29.57
CA ARG A 206 -5.52 -8.04 28.86
C ARG A 206 -4.04 -8.20 29.23
N ARG A 207 -3.30 -7.10 29.38
CA ARG A 207 -1.91 -7.10 29.86
C ARG A 207 -1.78 -7.63 31.29
N SER A 208 -2.59 -7.13 32.22
CA SER A 208 -2.58 -7.60 33.61
C SER A 208 -3.02 -9.07 33.73
N SER A 209 -3.90 -9.55 32.83
CA SER A 209 -4.23 -10.97 32.71
C SER A 209 -3.04 -11.80 32.21
N LEU A 210 -2.41 -11.41 31.09
CA LEU A 210 -1.24 -12.10 30.52
C LEU A 210 0.03 -11.98 31.40
N SER A 211 0.08 -10.96 32.26
CA SER A 211 1.12 -10.76 33.27
C SER A 211 0.76 -11.41 34.61
N SER A 212 -0.32 -12.19 34.69
CA SER A 212 -0.62 -12.99 35.87
C SER A 212 0.52 -13.98 36.12
N ALA A 213 0.98 -14.05 37.37
CA ALA A 213 2.01 -15.00 37.77
C ALA A 213 1.55 -16.45 37.51
N ASP A 214 0.24 -16.72 37.58
CA ASP A 214 -0.35 -18.05 37.41
C ASP A 214 -0.07 -18.65 36.01
N ASP A 215 -0.16 -17.85 34.94
CA ASP A 215 0.10 -18.31 33.57
C ASP A 215 1.60 -18.53 33.31
N LEU A 216 2.46 -17.70 33.90
CA LEU A 216 3.91 -17.86 33.85
C LEU A 216 4.39 -19.08 34.65
N GLU A 217 3.82 -19.31 35.84
CA GLU A 217 4.11 -20.47 36.69
C GLU A 217 3.57 -21.78 36.07
N ALA A 218 2.42 -21.71 35.38
CA ALA A 218 1.89 -22.83 34.59
C ALA A 218 2.76 -23.17 33.37
N LEU A 219 3.39 -22.17 32.73
CA LEU A 219 4.37 -22.40 31.65
C LEU A 219 5.67 -23.00 32.20
N GLY A 220 6.27 -22.45 33.26
CA GLY A 220 7.46 -23.02 33.88
C GLY A 220 7.24 -24.45 34.41
N SER A 221 6.05 -24.74 34.94
CA SER A 221 5.66 -26.10 35.34
C SER A 221 5.62 -27.08 34.16
N ARG A 222 5.21 -26.63 32.97
CA ARG A 222 5.22 -27.44 31.74
C ARG A 222 6.62 -27.63 31.16
N GLU A 223 7.51 -26.66 31.36
CA GLU A 223 8.91 -26.75 30.94
C GLU A 223 9.64 -27.85 31.73
N VAL A 224 9.52 -27.85 33.06
CA VAL A 224 10.08 -28.90 33.95
C VAL A 224 9.48 -30.29 33.66
N GLU A 225 8.19 -30.37 33.33
CA GLU A 225 7.53 -31.60 32.87
C GLU A 225 8.11 -32.11 31.53
N ALA A 226 8.45 -31.20 30.61
CA ALA A 226 9.05 -31.54 29.32
C ALA A 226 10.53 -31.97 29.45
N GLU A 227 11.31 -31.34 30.33
CA GLU A 227 12.69 -31.74 30.63
C GLU A 227 12.76 -33.16 31.22
N ARG A 228 11.87 -33.50 32.18
CA ARG A 228 11.77 -34.86 32.72
C ARG A 228 11.52 -35.91 31.64
N ARG A 229 10.54 -35.66 30.77
CA ARG A 229 10.19 -36.58 29.68
C ARG A 229 11.34 -36.77 28.67
N ARG A 230 12.23 -35.79 28.50
CA ARG A 230 13.46 -35.96 27.70
C ARG A 230 14.45 -36.89 28.38
N ALA A 231 14.70 -36.72 29.68
CA ALA A 231 15.56 -37.62 30.45
C ALA A 231 15.02 -39.07 30.51
N ASP A 232 13.69 -39.23 30.62
CA ASP A 232 13.05 -40.55 30.56
C ASP A 232 13.24 -41.22 29.19
N ILE A 233 13.17 -40.46 28.09
CA ILE A 233 13.42 -40.98 26.72
C ILE A 233 14.89 -41.35 26.54
N GLU A 234 15.82 -40.49 26.95
CA GLU A 234 17.27 -40.74 26.88
C GLU A 234 17.66 -42.02 27.65
N ALA A 235 17.07 -42.23 28.85
CA ALA A 235 17.25 -43.46 29.60
C ALA A 235 16.77 -44.70 28.81
N VAL A 236 15.60 -44.64 28.16
CA VAL A 236 15.07 -45.74 27.33
C VAL A 236 15.94 -46.00 26.10
N GLU A 237 16.50 -44.97 25.47
CA GLU A 237 17.43 -45.13 24.34
C GLU A 237 18.74 -45.83 24.76
N THR A 238 19.27 -45.52 25.95
CA THR A 238 20.44 -46.26 26.49
C THR A 238 20.11 -47.71 26.83
N GLU A 239 18.93 -47.99 27.40
CA GLU A 239 18.51 -49.37 27.69
C GLU A 239 18.32 -50.17 26.38
N LEU A 240 17.64 -49.60 25.39
CA LEU A 240 17.45 -50.22 24.08
C LEU A 240 18.78 -50.56 23.41
N SER A 241 19.73 -49.62 23.44
CA SER A 241 21.09 -49.82 22.90
C SER A 241 21.82 -50.97 23.60
N SER A 242 21.71 -51.06 24.93
CA SER A 242 22.32 -52.16 25.70
C SER A 242 21.69 -53.53 25.39
N ARG A 243 20.36 -53.57 25.19
CA ARG A 243 19.63 -54.78 24.79
C ARG A 243 19.98 -55.19 23.36
N GLN A 244 20.19 -54.24 22.46
CA GLN A 244 20.57 -54.53 21.07
C GLN A 244 21.97 -55.14 21.00
N PHE A 245 22.96 -54.57 21.69
CA PHE A 245 24.28 -55.18 21.85
C PHE A 245 24.18 -56.59 22.43
N ALA A 246 23.35 -56.80 23.46
CA ALA A 246 23.11 -58.11 24.05
C ALA A 246 22.30 -59.08 23.16
N VAL A 247 21.73 -58.63 22.03
CA VAL A 247 21.05 -59.47 21.02
C VAL A 247 21.97 -59.79 19.86
N ASP A 248 22.81 -58.85 19.43
CA ASP A 248 23.96 -59.17 18.57
C ASP A 248 24.82 -60.23 19.29
N GLU A 249 25.10 -60.01 20.58
CA GLU A 249 25.64 -60.98 21.54
C GLU A 249 24.64 -62.12 21.92
N GLN A 250 23.65 -62.43 21.08
CA GLN A 250 22.90 -63.71 21.10
C GLN A 250 23.09 -64.54 19.82
N LEU A 251 23.38 -63.91 18.67
CA LEU A 251 23.13 -64.48 17.33
C LEU A 251 24.27 -65.31 16.70
N ALA A 252 25.43 -65.48 17.35
CA ALA A 252 26.51 -66.37 16.84
C ALA A 252 27.01 -67.44 17.81
N ALA A 253 26.41 -67.60 18.98
CA ALA A 253 26.48 -68.90 19.70
C ALA A 253 25.45 -69.87 19.10
N VAL A 254 24.59 -69.32 18.24
CA VAL A 254 23.84 -70.00 17.20
C VAL A 254 24.83 -70.36 16.09
N ALA A 255 25.42 -69.40 15.39
CA ALA A 255 26.35 -69.65 14.27
C ALA A 255 27.60 -70.51 14.58
N GLU A 256 28.28 -70.33 15.72
CA GLU A 256 29.39 -71.22 16.13
C GLU A 256 28.89 -72.60 16.49
N ARG A 257 27.77 -72.73 17.22
CA ARG A 257 27.15 -74.05 17.42
C ARG A 257 26.73 -74.68 16.10
N GLU A 258 26.28 -73.91 15.12
CA GLU A 258 25.95 -74.40 13.78
C GLU A 258 27.21 -74.81 13.01
N ALA A 259 28.33 -74.10 13.17
CA ALA A 259 29.63 -74.48 12.61
C ALA A 259 30.19 -75.76 13.28
N ASP A 260 30.17 -75.84 14.61
CA ASP A 260 30.54 -77.01 15.42
C ASP A 260 29.67 -78.22 15.11
N LEU A 261 28.35 -78.04 15.00
CA LEU A 261 27.42 -79.10 14.60
C LEU A 261 27.68 -79.54 13.16
N THR A 262 28.00 -78.63 12.25
CA THR A 262 28.37 -78.96 10.86
C THR A 262 29.68 -79.75 10.81
N ALA A 263 30.70 -79.34 11.58
CA ALA A 263 31.96 -80.06 11.70
C ALA A 263 31.78 -81.44 12.38
N GLY A 264 30.95 -81.52 13.41
CA GLY A 264 30.59 -82.77 14.10
C GLY A 264 29.80 -83.73 13.23
N LEU A 265 28.92 -83.24 12.35
CA LEU A 265 28.24 -84.07 11.35
C LEU A 265 29.23 -84.64 10.32
N ALA A 266 30.21 -83.86 9.85
CA ALA A 266 31.23 -84.35 8.93
C ALA A 266 32.18 -85.40 9.56
N ASP A 267 32.52 -85.25 10.86
CA ASP A 267 33.27 -86.27 11.61
C ASP A 267 32.41 -87.53 11.87
N LEU A 268 31.09 -87.40 12.06
CA LEU A 268 30.19 -88.56 12.15
C LEU A 268 30.06 -89.31 10.82
N GLU A 269 29.91 -88.61 9.69
CA GLU A 269 29.87 -89.20 8.34
C GLU A 269 31.18 -89.97 8.04
N SER A 270 32.32 -89.34 8.32
CA SER A 270 33.65 -89.97 8.25
C SER A 270 33.78 -91.24 9.10
N ARG A 271 33.19 -91.24 10.31
CA ARG A 271 33.16 -92.43 11.19
C ARG A 271 32.19 -93.51 10.71
N GLU A 272 31.09 -93.15 10.06
CA GLU A 272 30.15 -94.12 9.47
C GLU A 272 30.77 -94.84 8.27
N ASP A 273 31.45 -94.11 7.39
CA ASP A 273 32.28 -94.69 6.30
C ASP A 273 33.38 -95.61 6.85
N ALA A 274 34.10 -95.18 7.89
CA ALA A 274 35.15 -95.97 8.53
C ALA A 274 34.59 -97.24 9.21
N LEU A 275 33.39 -97.17 9.80
CA LEU A 275 32.70 -98.32 10.40
C LEU A 275 32.24 -99.30 9.31
N SER A 276 31.63 -98.81 8.24
CA SER A 276 31.20 -99.61 7.08
C SER A 276 32.38 -100.37 6.44
N ALA A 277 33.53 -99.70 6.29
CA ALA A 277 34.77 -100.33 5.85
C ALA A 277 35.29 -101.41 6.84
N ALA A 278 35.15 -101.18 8.15
CA ALA A 278 35.52 -102.16 9.17
C ALA A 278 34.58 -103.37 9.21
N GLU A 279 33.27 -103.18 9.00
CA GLU A 279 32.30 -104.27 8.89
C GLU A 279 32.55 -105.13 7.63
N ALA A 280 32.84 -104.49 6.49
CA ALA A 280 33.24 -105.20 5.27
C ALA A 280 34.53 -106.03 5.47
N ALA A 281 35.54 -105.46 6.14
CA ALA A 281 36.77 -106.18 6.49
C ALA A 281 36.54 -107.32 7.51
N LEU A 282 35.57 -107.17 8.42
CA LEU A 282 35.17 -108.22 9.36
C LEU A 282 34.44 -109.36 8.63
N ALA A 283 33.54 -109.05 7.71
CA ALA A 283 32.84 -110.03 6.88
C ALA A 283 33.83 -110.81 5.98
N GLN A 284 34.82 -110.13 5.38
CA GLN A 284 35.93 -110.79 4.69
C GLN A 284 36.67 -111.75 5.63
N ARG A 285 37.09 -111.29 6.82
CA ARG A 285 37.76 -112.15 7.81
C ARG A 285 36.90 -113.33 8.26
N GLN A 286 35.58 -113.20 8.32
CA GLN A 286 34.67 -114.33 8.62
C GLN A 286 34.65 -115.35 7.46
N SER A 287 34.70 -114.91 6.20
CA SER A 287 34.85 -115.81 5.04
C SER A 287 36.22 -116.52 5.00
N GLU A 288 37.29 -115.81 5.39
CA GLU A 288 38.64 -116.37 5.50
C GLU A 288 38.75 -117.36 6.67
N LEU A 289 38.09 -117.05 7.81
CA LEU A 289 38.01 -117.95 8.95
C LEU A 289 37.20 -119.20 8.64
N THR A 290 36.03 -119.10 8.02
CA THR A 290 35.23 -120.29 7.65
C THR A 290 35.94 -121.18 6.61
N THR A 291 36.72 -120.60 5.69
CA THR A 291 37.59 -121.39 4.80
C THR A 291 38.81 -121.97 5.54
N MET A 292 39.39 -121.28 6.52
CA MET A 292 40.39 -121.86 7.42
C MET A 292 39.81 -122.97 8.32
N GLU A 293 38.57 -122.86 8.79
CA GLU A 293 37.89 -123.89 9.59
C GLU A 293 37.65 -125.15 8.75
N GLN A 294 37.15 -125.03 7.52
CA GLN A 294 37.03 -126.16 6.60
C GLN A 294 38.39 -126.78 6.24
N ALA A 295 39.43 -125.95 6.05
CA ALA A 295 40.80 -126.43 5.84
C ALA A 295 41.35 -127.15 7.09
N LEU A 296 41.09 -126.63 8.29
CA LEU A 296 41.48 -127.25 9.56
C LEU A 296 40.69 -128.52 9.85
N GLU A 297 39.40 -128.61 9.50
CA GLU A 297 38.60 -129.82 9.64
C GLU A 297 39.06 -130.90 8.66
N SER A 298 39.30 -130.57 7.40
CA SER A 298 39.90 -131.52 6.44
C SER A 298 41.28 -132.00 6.90
N ARG A 299 42.09 -131.10 7.48
CA ARG A 299 43.39 -131.42 8.08
C ARG A 299 43.26 -132.21 9.38
N ALA A 300 42.20 -132.03 10.16
CA ALA A 300 41.91 -132.79 11.37
C ALA A 300 41.38 -134.20 11.05
N LEU A 301 40.61 -134.35 9.96
CA LEU A 301 40.22 -135.66 9.42
C LEU A 301 41.46 -136.40 8.86
N ALA A 302 42.33 -135.72 8.12
CA ALA A 302 43.60 -136.27 7.66
C ALA A 302 44.53 -136.60 8.85
N ALA A 303 44.58 -135.78 9.89
CA ALA A 303 45.33 -136.03 11.12
C ALA A 303 44.74 -137.18 11.94
N ARG A 304 43.40 -137.36 11.97
CA ARG A 304 42.74 -138.54 12.57
C ARG A 304 43.05 -139.82 11.79
N ALA A 305 43.10 -139.76 10.46
CA ALA A 305 43.54 -140.89 9.62
C ALA A 305 45.04 -141.19 9.81
N GLY A 306 45.87 -140.15 9.99
CA GLY A 306 47.27 -140.28 10.39
C GLY A 306 47.41 -140.84 11.81
N ALA A 307 46.54 -140.45 12.74
CA ALA A 307 46.50 -140.93 14.10
C ALA A 307 46.09 -142.41 14.17
N THR A 308 45.08 -142.87 13.42
CA THR A 308 44.75 -144.31 13.38
C THR A 308 45.83 -145.16 12.70
N GLN A 309 46.55 -144.61 11.70
CA GLN A 309 47.76 -145.24 11.18
C GLN A 309 48.92 -145.25 12.20
N LEU A 310 49.02 -144.22 13.04
CA LEU A 310 49.97 -144.16 14.15
C LEU A 310 49.57 -145.11 15.27
N ASP A 311 48.30 -145.24 15.63
CA ASP A 311 47.79 -146.21 16.61
C ASP A 311 48.02 -147.65 16.15
N GLU A 312 47.86 -147.96 14.85
CA GLU A 312 48.18 -149.30 14.33
C GLU A 312 49.69 -149.55 14.29
N LYS A 313 50.51 -148.52 13.99
CA LYS A 313 51.97 -148.60 14.14
C LYS A 313 52.37 -148.71 15.62
N GLU A 314 51.70 -148.01 16.52
CA GLU A 314 51.99 -147.99 17.94
C GLU A 314 51.49 -149.28 18.59
N ARG A 315 50.39 -149.88 18.13
CA ARG A 315 49.96 -151.23 18.52
C ARG A 315 51.02 -152.25 18.14
N ARG A 316 51.55 -152.20 16.90
CA ARG A 316 52.68 -153.04 16.47
C ARG A 316 53.96 -152.74 17.26
N LEU A 317 54.22 -151.47 17.61
CA LEU A 317 55.35 -151.10 18.46
C LEU A 317 55.12 -151.47 19.92
N ARG A 318 53.89 -151.54 20.43
CA ARG A 318 53.52 -152.02 21.78
C ARG A 318 53.60 -153.55 21.84
N GLU A 319 53.25 -154.27 20.77
CA GLU A 319 53.51 -155.70 20.63
C GLU A 319 55.02 -155.99 20.56
N ARG A 320 55.76 -155.19 19.78
CA ARG A 320 57.23 -155.29 19.71
C ARG A 320 57.92 -154.80 20.98
N ARG A 321 57.32 -153.84 21.70
CA ARG A 321 57.80 -153.33 22.97
C ARG A 321 57.48 -154.29 24.09
N ALA A 322 56.33 -154.97 24.11
CA ALA A 322 56.09 -156.08 25.03
C ALA A 322 57.12 -157.21 24.81
N GLN A 323 57.44 -157.56 23.55
CA GLN A 323 58.56 -158.47 23.26
C GLN A 323 59.91 -157.93 23.77
N LEU A 324 60.18 -156.63 23.64
CA LEU A 324 61.38 -156.00 24.16
C LEU A 324 61.36 -155.83 25.69
N ASP A 325 60.21 -155.72 26.33
CA ASP A 325 60.00 -155.51 27.77
C ASP A 325 60.04 -156.87 28.48
N ASP A 326 59.61 -157.97 27.83
CA ASP A 326 59.91 -159.35 28.25
C ASP A 326 61.44 -159.61 28.17
N GLN A 327 62.10 -159.14 27.10
CA GLN A 327 63.56 -159.16 26.99
C GLN A 327 64.23 -158.20 27.99
N HIS A 328 63.62 -157.06 28.30
CA HIS A 328 64.12 -156.09 29.28
C HIS A 328 63.84 -156.55 30.71
N ALA A 329 62.85 -157.39 30.95
CA ALA A 329 62.66 -158.10 32.22
C ALA A 329 63.73 -159.19 32.39
N GLN A 330 64.05 -159.94 31.34
CA GLN A 330 65.22 -160.84 31.34
C GLN A 330 66.52 -160.07 31.61
N ILE A 331 66.70 -158.88 31.02
CA ILE A 331 67.86 -158.00 31.30
C ILE A 331 67.77 -157.39 32.71
N LEU A 332 66.62 -156.92 33.18
CA LEU A 332 66.45 -156.31 34.51
C LEU A 332 66.62 -157.32 35.64
N GLN A 333 66.39 -158.60 35.37
CA GLN A 333 66.73 -159.66 36.30
C GLN A 333 68.27 -159.82 36.36
N LEU A 334 68.94 -159.88 35.19
CA LEU A 334 70.42 -159.84 35.07
C LEU A 334 71.06 -158.51 35.53
N GLU A 335 70.29 -157.43 35.65
CA GLU A 335 70.73 -156.09 36.04
C GLU A 335 70.36 -155.76 37.49
N ALA A 336 69.35 -156.40 38.07
CA ALA A 336 69.15 -156.45 39.53
C ALA A 336 70.28 -157.27 40.18
N ASP A 337 70.65 -158.40 39.56
CA ASP A 337 71.87 -159.17 39.84
C ASP A 337 73.16 -158.29 39.76
N ALA A 338 73.10 -157.10 39.16
CA ALA A 338 74.19 -156.11 39.09
C ALA A 338 73.94 -154.82 39.91
N SER A 339 72.70 -154.42 40.19
CA SER A 339 72.34 -153.21 40.97
C SER A 339 72.50 -153.44 42.48
N GLU A 340 72.41 -154.71 42.90
CA GLU A 340 72.96 -155.19 44.17
C GLU A 340 74.47 -154.84 44.31
N ALA A 341 75.17 -154.55 43.22
CA ALA A 341 76.55 -154.03 43.20
C ALA A 341 76.69 -152.48 43.21
N THR A 342 75.67 -151.70 42.83
CA THR A 342 75.78 -150.22 42.71
C THR A 342 75.21 -149.42 43.89
N SER A 343 74.25 -149.94 44.66
CA SER A 343 73.79 -149.26 45.91
C SER A 343 74.92 -149.05 46.93
N ARG A 344 76.07 -149.71 46.69
CA ARG A 344 77.38 -149.54 47.33
C ARG A 344 78.04 -148.17 47.07
N LEU A 345 77.34 -147.16 46.52
CA LEU A 345 77.89 -145.85 46.11
C LEU A 345 77.18 -144.57 46.65
N ALA A 346 75.93 -144.63 47.10
CA ALA A 346 75.03 -143.46 47.14
C ALA A 346 75.47 -142.23 47.99
N ALA A 347 76.24 -142.43 49.06
CA ALA A 347 76.47 -141.42 50.10
C ALA A 347 77.59 -140.41 49.73
N ARG A 348 77.27 -139.35 48.95
CA ARG A 348 78.33 -138.53 48.34
C ARG A 348 78.09 -137.04 47.99
N VAL A 349 76.93 -136.40 48.22
CA VAL A 349 76.69 -135.01 47.72
C VAL A 349 76.06 -134.06 48.77
N ASP A 350 74.75 -133.78 48.71
CA ASP A 350 74.00 -132.86 49.60
C ASP A 350 74.39 -131.34 49.61
N GLU A 351 75.52 -130.95 48.98
CA GLU A 351 76.30 -129.72 49.25
C GLU A 351 75.74 -128.31 48.90
N LEU A 352 74.54 -128.13 48.33
CA LEU A 352 74.15 -126.87 47.66
C LEU A 352 72.93 -126.15 48.30
N SER A 353 72.01 -125.60 47.49
CA SER A 353 70.83 -124.80 47.89
C SER A 353 71.12 -123.37 48.39
N GLU A 354 70.60 -122.99 49.56
CA GLU A 354 70.78 -121.71 50.31
C GLU A 354 70.40 -120.36 49.66
N GLN A 355 70.44 -120.19 48.33
CA GLN A 355 70.58 -118.86 47.72
C GLN A 355 69.26 -118.17 47.25
N GLU A 356 68.97 -117.00 47.86
CA GLU A 356 68.54 -115.70 47.25
C GLU A 356 67.31 -115.66 46.29
N HIS A 357 66.19 -114.94 46.49
CA HIS A 357 65.64 -114.10 47.59
C HIS A 357 65.96 -112.57 47.66
N ALA A 358 65.68 -111.76 46.63
CA ALA A 358 66.05 -110.32 46.59
C ALA A 358 65.09 -109.32 45.83
N LEU A 359 64.81 -108.12 46.43
CA LEU A 359 64.63 -106.74 45.85
C LEU A 359 63.30 -106.22 45.16
N THR A 360 63.16 -104.84 45.05
CA THR A 360 62.13 -103.93 44.40
C THR A 360 60.86 -103.47 45.21
N LEU A 361 60.16 -102.28 45.14
CA LEU A 361 60.15 -100.92 44.45
C LEU A 361 59.14 -100.67 43.25
N ARG A 362 58.50 -99.49 42.95
CA ARG A 362 58.12 -98.18 43.61
C ARG A 362 57.27 -97.23 42.64
N GLU A 363 56.64 -96.12 43.11
CA GLU A 363 56.25 -94.80 42.39
C GLU A 363 54.87 -94.55 41.65
N ARG A 364 54.52 -93.25 41.34
CA ARG A 364 53.72 -92.64 40.20
C ARG A 364 52.56 -91.59 40.45
N GLU A 365 52.46 -90.54 39.60
CA GLU A 365 51.80 -89.18 39.73
C GLU A 365 51.46 -88.52 38.32
N LEU A 366 50.74 -87.39 37.96
CA LEU A 366 49.54 -86.53 38.36
C LEU A 366 49.20 -85.41 37.25
N PHE A 367 47.97 -84.87 37.00
CA PHE A 367 47.67 -83.70 36.04
C PHE A 367 46.28 -82.90 36.13
N SER A 368 45.90 -81.99 35.16
CA SER A 368 44.76 -80.95 35.10
C SER A 368 44.53 -80.32 33.66
N ALA A 369 43.65 -79.37 33.21
CA ALA A 369 42.32 -78.69 33.53
C ALA A 369 41.81 -77.71 32.35
N GLU A 370 40.75 -76.87 32.53
CA GLU A 370 40.25 -75.63 31.76
C GLU A 370 39.32 -75.64 30.49
N SER A 371 38.74 -74.46 30.14
CA SER A 371 37.96 -74.00 28.92
C SER A 371 36.46 -74.37 28.77
N ASP A 372 35.46 -73.56 28.31
CA ASP A 372 35.26 -72.16 27.76
C ASP A 372 35.49 -71.93 26.23
N LEU A 373 34.84 -71.02 25.43
CA LEU A 373 33.89 -69.90 25.70
C LEU A 373 32.88 -69.45 24.57
N ALA A 374 33.20 -69.50 23.27
CA ALA A 374 33.29 -68.28 22.44
C ALA A 374 32.05 -67.46 21.98
N ASP A 375 31.41 -67.77 20.85
CA ASP A 375 30.94 -66.74 19.89
C ASP A 375 29.52 -66.19 20.10
N ARG A 376 29.24 -64.95 19.65
CA ARG A 376 27.89 -64.34 19.65
C ARG A 376 27.78 -63.00 18.83
N LYS A 377 27.16 -63.01 17.62
CA LYS A 377 27.30 -61.97 16.56
C LYS A 377 26.09 -61.67 15.60
N GLU A 378 25.67 -62.56 14.66
CA GLU A 378 25.48 -62.12 13.23
C GLU A 378 24.14 -62.24 12.43
N HIS A 379 23.06 -62.93 12.85
CA HIS A 379 21.91 -63.35 11.99
C HIS A 379 20.91 -62.22 11.50
N LEU A 380 21.36 -61.07 11.01
CA LEU A 380 20.55 -59.82 10.94
C LEU A 380 20.26 -59.19 9.55
N ALA A 381 20.26 -59.95 8.44
CA ALA A 381 20.52 -59.37 7.09
C ALA A 381 19.36 -59.17 6.07
N GLU A 382 18.13 -59.67 6.26
CA GLU A 382 17.31 -60.09 5.09
C GLU A 382 16.18 -59.15 4.55
N GLU A 383 15.62 -58.21 5.30
CA GLU A 383 14.21 -57.72 5.09
C GLU A 383 13.91 -56.68 3.96
N ARG A 384 14.79 -56.37 2.99
CA ARG A 384 14.81 -55.03 2.34
C ARG A 384 14.17 -54.80 0.93
N ALA A 385 13.40 -55.71 0.32
CA ALA A 385 13.34 -55.80 -1.16
C ALA A 385 12.10 -55.30 -1.99
N GLU A 386 10.85 -55.25 -1.51
CA GLU A 386 9.68 -55.53 -2.40
C GLU A 386 8.78 -54.38 -2.95
N ILE A 387 9.17 -53.09 -2.89
CA ILE A 387 8.18 -51.97 -2.88
C ILE A 387 7.71 -51.38 -4.26
N ASP A 388 8.38 -51.59 -5.40
CA ASP A 388 8.36 -50.59 -6.50
C ASP A 388 7.21 -50.60 -7.57
N GLN A 389 6.36 -51.62 -7.69
CA GLN A 389 5.71 -51.94 -9.00
C GLN A 389 4.52 -51.06 -9.50
N ALA A 390 4.00 -50.09 -8.75
CA ALA A 390 2.58 -49.67 -8.89
C ALA A 390 2.20 -48.50 -9.85
N LYS A 391 3.11 -47.88 -10.63
CA LYS A 391 2.94 -46.46 -11.06
C LYS A 391 2.44 -46.09 -12.50
N GLN A 392 2.19 -47.01 -13.44
CA GLN A 392 2.29 -46.65 -14.89
C GLN A 392 1.01 -46.31 -15.72
N ALA A 393 -0.23 -46.47 -15.23
CA ALA A 393 -1.39 -46.67 -16.14
C ALA A 393 -2.16 -45.43 -16.70
N LEU A 394 -1.96 -44.20 -16.21
CA LEU A 394 -3.03 -43.17 -16.20
C LEU A 394 -3.20 -42.22 -17.42
N ARG A 395 -2.39 -42.28 -18.49
CA ARG A 395 -2.19 -41.14 -19.43
C ARG A 395 -2.75 -41.31 -20.87
N ARG A 396 -4.08 -41.39 -21.11
CA ARG A 396 -4.62 -41.78 -22.46
C ARG A 396 -5.97 -41.21 -22.97
N LEU A 397 -6.55 -40.12 -22.46
CA LEU A 397 -7.98 -39.82 -22.73
C LEU A 397 -8.40 -38.38 -23.17
N GLU A 398 -7.51 -37.44 -23.48
CA GLU A 398 -7.85 -36.00 -23.37
C GLU A 398 -7.94 -35.16 -24.69
N ASP A 399 -7.55 -35.65 -25.88
CA ASP A 399 -7.05 -34.76 -26.96
C ASP A 399 -7.95 -34.41 -28.21
N GLU A 400 -9.24 -34.80 -28.34
CA GLU A 400 -9.82 -35.05 -29.69
C GLU A 400 -11.18 -34.39 -30.13
N ARG A 401 -11.55 -33.09 -29.86
CA ARG A 401 -12.94 -32.61 -30.22
C ARG A 401 -13.37 -31.09 -30.46
N GLU A 402 -12.91 -30.33 -31.49
CA GLU A 402 -13.25 -28.86 -31.67
C GLU A 402 -13.35 -28.26 -33.16
N SER A 403 -14.37 -27.38 -33.55
CA SER A 403 -14.54 -26.33 -34.71
C SER A 403 -15.57 -26.38 -35.98
N GLU A 404 -16.38 -25.29 -36.42
CA GLU A 404 -17.53 -25.12 -37.51
C GLU A 404 -17.96 -23.67 -38.29
N THR A 405 -19.22 -23.22 -38.88
CA THR A 405 -19.62 -22.11 -40.05
C THR A 405 -20.93 -21.02 -40.22
N GLU A 406 -21.58 -20.49 -41.42
CA GLU A 406 -22.32 -19.07 -41.85
C GLU A 406 -23.69 -18.75 -42.84
N SER A 407 -24.28 -17.47 -43.22
CA SER A 407 -25.52 -17.02 -44.23
C SER A 407 -26.09 -15.46 -44.64
N ILE A 408 -27.09 -15.06 -45.63
CA ILE A 408 -27.75 -13.63 -46.13
C ILE A 408 -29.12 -13.46 -47.14
N PHE A 409 -29.94 -12.46 -47.84
CA PHE A 409 -30.37 -10.93 -48.22
C PHE A 409 -31.81 -10.49 -49.08
N MET A 410 -32.32 -9.19 -49.50
CA MET A 410 -33.68 -8.71 -50.29
C MET A 410 -34.07 -7.22 -51.06
N GLY A 411 -35.35 -6.75 -51.59
CA GLY A 411 -35.80 -5.45 -52.49
C GLY A 411 -37.34 -4.74 -52.79
N GLN A 412 -37.71 -3.68 -53.72
CA GLN A 412 -39.04 -2.73 -53.99
C GLN A 412 -39.36 -1.92 -55.46
N ARG A 413 -40.32 -0.97 -56.03
CA ARG A 413 -41.76 -0.19 -56.12
C ARG A 413 -42.06 0.92 -57.36
N GLU A 414 -43.06 1.85 -57.86
CA GLU A 414 -44.53 2.55 -57.84
C GLU A 414 -45.09 3.67 -59.00
N SER A 415 -46.39 4.28 -59.20
CA SER A 415 -46.98 5.48 -60.18
C SER A 415 -48.61 5.91 -60.29
N THR A 416 -49.47 6.84 -61.02
CA THR A 416 -49.74 8.29 -61.72
C THR A 416 -51.23 8.74 -62.41
N LEU A 417 -51.78 10.04 -62.73
CA LEU A 417 -53.13 10.54 -63.51
C LEU A 417 -53.55 12.10 -64.00
N ASP A 418 -54.80 12.57 -64.56
CA ASP A 418 -55.28 13.91 -65.35
C ASP A 418 -56.86 14.55 -65.47
N HIS A 419 -57.34 15.69 -66.23
CA HIS A 419 -58.73 16.52 -66.25
C HIS A 419 -59.44 17.44 -67.51
N ASP A 420 -60.43 18.48 -67.40
CA ASP A 420 -61.61 19.05 -68.34
C ASP A 420 -62.09 20.65 -68.63
N ALA A 421 -63.32 21.11 -69.22
CA ALA A 421 -63.76 22.50 -69.92
C ALA A 421 -65.22 23.36 -69.87
N ASP A 422 -65.73 24.17 -70.93
CA ASP A 422 -66.59 25.51 -71.17
C ASP A 422 -68.09 25.88 -70.70
N ARG A 423 -68.35 27.15 -70.25
CA ARG A 423 -69.66 27.70 -69.74
C ARG A 423 -69.82 29.27 -69.86
N LEU A 424 -71.05 29.87 -69.84
CA LEU A 424 -71.25 31.36 -69.91
C LEU A 424 -72.38 32.11 -69.08
N ILE A 425 -73.54 32.51 -69.66
CA ILE A 425 -74.24 33.83 -69.43
C ILE A 425 -75.50 33.90 -68.49
N ALA A 426 -75.68 34.99 -67.69
CA ALA A 426 -76.92 35.41 -66.97
C ALA A 426 -76.86 36.79 -66.22
N THR A 427 -76.86 37.97 -66.87
CA THR A 427 -76.10 39.14 -66.33
C THR A 427 -76.78 40.40 -65.77
N GLN A 428 -77.98 40.87 -66.18
CA GLN A 428 -78.37 42.29 -65.90
C GLN A 428 -79.45 42.56 -64.82
N ALA A 429 -80.28 41.58 -64.43
CA ALA A 429 -81.15 41.72 -63.23
C ALA A 429 -80.36 41.78 -61.90
N HIS A 430 -79.03 41.67 -62.01
CA HIS A 430 -77.99 41.84 -61.02
C HIS A 430 -77.99 43.26 -60.40
N LEU A 431 -78.24 44.30 -61.21
CA LEU A 431 -77.87 45.69 -60.88
C LEU A 431 -78.68 46.37 -59.76
N ASP A 432 -80.02 46.39 -59.80
CA ASP A 432 -80.80 47.07 -58.74
C ASP A 432 -80.71 46.36 -57.38
N LYS A 433 -80.38 45.06 -57.40
CA LYS A 433 -80.07 44.27 -56.21
C LYS A 433 -78.76 44.77 -55.55
N GLU A 434 -77.75 45.11 -56.35
CA GLU A 434 -76.48 45.68 -55.86
C GLU A 434 -76.67 46.99 -55.09
N LEU A 435 -77.66 47.83 -55.42
CA LEU A 435 -77.83 49.14 -54.77
C LEU A 435 -78.43 49.05 -53.36
N ALA A 436 -79.32 48.08 -53.12
CA ALA A 436 -79.77 47.76 -51.77
C ALA A 436 -78.68 47.02 -50.98
N GLU A 437 -77.92 46.13 -51.65
CA GLU A 437 -76.75 45.49 -51.07
C GLU A 437 -75.72 46.53 -50.64
N LEU A 438 -75.38 47.54 -51.46
CA LEU A 438 -74.43 48.63 -51.17
C LEU A 438 -74.74 49.42 -49.88
N ILE A 439 -76.02 49.59 -49.50
CA ILE A 439 -76.36 50.23 -48.22
C ILE A 439 -76.07 49.28 -47.05
N THR A 440 -76.45 48.00 -47.16
CA THR A 440 -76.07 47.00 -46.15
C THR A 440 -74.55 46.81 -46.09
N GLU A 441 -73.87 46.92 -47.23
CA GLU A 441 -72.43 46.82 -47.41
C GLU A 441 -71.72 48.03 -46.80
N THR A 442 -72.29 49.25 -46.80
CA THR A 442 -71.64 50.40 -46.14
C THR A 442 -71.67 50.33 -44.61
N GLU A 443 -72.77 49.87 -43.99
CA GLU A 443 -72.77 49.59 -42.54
C GLU A 443 -71.99 48.30 -42.20
N LEU A 444 -71.98 47.29 -43.08
CA LEU A 444 -71.09 46.13 -42.94
C LEU A 444 -69.61 46.55 -43.01
N LEU A 445 -69.18 47.32 -44.01
CA LEU A 445 -67.84 47.90 -44.16
C LEU A 445 -67.46 48.80 -42.97
N LYS A 446 -68.42 49.42 -42.30
CA LYS A 446 -68.20 50.24 -41.10
C LYS A 446 -67.97 49.36 -39.86
N ASN A 447 -68.75 48.29 -39.71
CA ASN A 447 -68.51 47.26 -38.69
C ASN A 447 -67.20 46.49 -38.97
N GLU A 448 -66.87 46.22 -40.23
CA GLU A 448 -65.60 45.64 -40.65
C GLU A 448 -64.44 46.61 -40.42
N ARG A 449 -64.58 47.91 -40.65
CA ARG A 449 -63.56 48.91 -40.28
C ARG A 449 -63.31 48.93 -38.77
N ALA A 450 -64.36 48.83 -37.95
CA ALA A 450 -64.22 48.70 -36.50
C ALA A 450 -63.56 47.36 -36.12
N ALA A 451 -63.95 46.24 -36.74
CA ALA A 451 -63.32 44.94 -36.54
C ALA A 451 -61.86 44.89 -37.04
N VAL A 452 -61.53 45.62 -38.10
CA VAL A 452 -60.16 45.80 -38.62
C VAL A 452 -59.33 46.70 -37.71
N ALA A 453 -59.92 47.72 -37.08
CA ALA A 453 -59.26 48.49 -36.03
C ALA A 453 -58.94 47.61 -34.81
N ALA A 454 -59.93 46.87 -34.29
CA ALA A 454 -59.72 45.92 -33.19
C ALA A 454 -58.72 44.80 -33.55
N ARG A 455 -58.73 44.31 -34.80
CA ARG A 455 -57.72 43.36 -35.32
C ARG A 455 -56.33 44.00 -35.43
N ARG A 456 -56.21 45.28 -35.79
CA ARG A 456 -54.93 46.01 -35.81
C ARG A 456 -54.35 46.13 -34.41
N GLU A 457 -55.15 46.57 -33.43
CA GLU A 457 -54.70 46.62 -32.03
C GLU A 457 -54.34 45.21 -31.51
N ALA A 458 -55.08 44.16 -31.90
CA ALA A 458 -54.75 42.79 -31.53
C ALA A 458 -53.42 42.33 -32.16
N VAL A 459 -53.16 42.67 -33.43
CA VAL A 459 -51.88 42.43 -34.12
C VAL A 459 -50.74 43.26 -33.52
N GLU A 460 -51.01 44.47 -33.04
CA GLU A 460 -50.02 45.32 -32.34
C GLU A 460 -49.68 44.77 -30.95
N ARG A 461 -50.68 44.27 -30.20
CA ARG A 461 -50.45 43.51 -28.95
C ARG A 461 -49.67 42.22 -29.21
N GLN A 462 -50.00 41.47 -30.27
CA GLN A 462 -49.25 40.28 -30.68
C GLN A 462 -47.82 40.61 -31.12
N ARG A 463 -47.59 41.74 -31.79
CA ARG A 463 -46.24 42.22 -32.13
C ARG A 463 -45.44 42.56 -30.89
N ALA A 464 -46.00 43.32 -29.94
CA ALA A 464 -45.33 43.61 -28.67
C ALA A 464 -44.98 42.31 -27.90
N GLN A 465 -45.88 41.32 -27.88
CA GLN A 465 -45.61 39.99 -27.30
C GLN A 465 -44.53 39.20 -28.06
N LEU A 466 -44.44 39.36 -29.39
CA LEU A 466 -43.37 38.76 -30.20
C LEU A 466 -42.03 39.48 -30.00
N ASP A 467 -42.02 40.80 -29.88
CA ASP A 467 -40.82 41.60 -29.58
C ASP A 467 -40.27 41.26 -28.17
N GLU A 468 -41.16 41.07 -27.19
CA GLU A 468 -40.85 40.60 -25.84
C GLU A 468 -40.34 39.15 -25.83
N ALA A 469 -40.98 38.25 -26.58
CA ALA A 469 -40.52 36.87 -26.75
C ALA A 469 -39.16 36.79 -27.47
N GLU A 470 -38.93 37.63 -28.49
CA GLU A 470 -37.64 37.75 -29.15
C GLU A 470 -36.57 38.33 -28.22
N ALA A 471 -36.91 39.30 -27.36
CA ALA A 471 -36.00 39.80 -26.34
C ALA A 471 -35.61 38.69 -25.34
N HIS A 472 -36.57 37.88 -24.88
CA HIS A 472 -36.31 36.70 -24.05
C HIS A 472 -35.45 35.65 -24.76
N VAL A 473 -35.70 35.36 -26.04
CA VAL A 473 -34.88 34.42 -26.82
C VAL A 473 -33.47 34.95 -27.05
N ARG A 474 -33.30 36.25 -27.32
CA ARG A 474 -31.98 36.90 -27.44
C ARG A 474 -31.22 36.84 -26.11
N ALA A 475 -31.90 37.11 -24.99
CA ALA A 475 -31.31 37.00 -23.65
C ALA A 475 -30.92 35.54 -23.31
N ARG A 476 -31.78 34.55 -23.60
CA ARG A 476 -31.45 33.14 -23.37
C ARG A 476 -30.33 32.64 -24.29
N ARG A 477 -30.21 33.14 -25.52
CA ARG A 477 -29.03 32.91 -26.37
C ARG A 477 -27.78 33.47 -25.71
N GLN A 478 -27.76 34.73 -25.30
CA GLN A 478 -26.61 35.31 -24.59
C GLN A 478 -26.25 34.59 -23.28
N LEU A 479 -27.18 33.87 -22.64
CA LEU A 479 -26.86 32.98 -21.53
C LEU A 479 -26.24 31.66 -22.01
N LEU A 480 -26.82 31.02 -23.04
CA LEU A 480 -26.25 29.83 -23.68
C LEU A 480 -24.85 30.09 -24.27
N ASP A 481 -24.61 31.25 -24.86
CA ASP A 481 -23.32 31.66 -25.41
C ASP A 481 -22.25 31.70 -24.30
N ARG A 482 -22.58 32.23 -23.11
CA ARG A 482 -21.71 32.22 -21.92
C ARG A 482 -21.58 30.84 -21.26
N GLU A 483 -22.66 30.06 -21.25
CA GLU A 483 -22.63 28.65 -20.81
C GLU A 483 -21.68 27.85 -21.72
N HIS A 484 -21.63 28.15 -23.03
CA HIS A 484 -20.67 27.56 -23.96
C HIS A 484 -19.24 28.08 -23.75
N GLU A 485 -19.01 29.39 -23.59
CA GLU A 485 -17.68 29.95 -23.29
C GLU A 485 -17.09 29.32 -22.00
N SER A 486 -17.90 29.19 -20.94
CA SER A 486 -17.51 28.55 -19.68
C SER A 486 -17.23 27.04 -19.82
N LEU A 487 -17.98 26.33 -20.67
CA LEU A 487 -17.73 24.91 -20.94
C LEU A 487 -16.48 24.69 -21.79
N ASP A 488 -16.20 25.57 -22.76
CA ASP A 488 -14.97 25.52 -23.54
C ASP A 488 -13.75 25.74 -22.62
N GLU A 489 -13.79 26.73 -21.71
CA GLU A 489 -12.78 26.93 -20.67
C GLU A 489 -12.59 25.68 -19.77
N GLU A 490 -13.68 25.07 -19.26
CA GLU A 490 -13.61 23.81 -18.50
C GLU A 490 -12.97 22.67 -19.31
N THR A 491 -13.25 22.55 -20.62
CA THR A 491 -12.65 21.50 -21.46
C THR A 491 -11.17 21.74 -21.74
N GLU A 492 -10.71 22.98 -21.84
CA GLU A 492 -9.28 23.30 -21.93
C GLU A 492 -8.54 22.93 -20.65
N ASP A 493 -9.10 23.27 -19.48
CA ASP A 493 -8.54 22.94 -18.17
C ASP A 493 -8.52 21.42 -17.93
N LEU A 494 -9.59 20.70 -18.29
CA LEU A 494 -9.61 19.24 -18.27
C LEU A 494 -8.60 18.63 -19.25
N ALA A 495 -8.37 19.25 -20.41
CA ALA A 495 -7.32 18.82 -21.34
C ALA A 495 -5.91 19.07 -20.80
N VAL A 496 -5.66 20.18 -20.09
CA VAL A 496 -4.41 20.45 -19.35
C VAL A 496 -4.20 19.42 -18.24
N ARG A 497 -5.22 19.17 -17.40
CA ARG A 497 -5.17 18.18 -16.33
C ARG A 497 -4.93 16.75 -16.86
N ARG A 498 -5.55 16.39 -17.98
CA ARG A 498 -5.31 15.10 -18.66
C ARG A 498 -3.87 14.98 -19.19
N ARG A 499 -3.29 16.06 -19.74
CA ARG A 499 -1.86 16.09 -20.14
C ARG A 499 -0.96 15.90 -18.92
N ALA A 500 -1.22 16.59 -17.81
CA ALA A 500 -0.44 16.45 -16.57
C ALA A 500 -0.46 15.02 -16.02
N LEU A 501 -1.64 14.41 -15.89
CA LEU A 501 -1.81 13.02 -15.46
C LEU A 501 -1.12 12.02 -16.42
N SER A 502 -1.14 12.28 -17.73
CA SER A 502 -0.41 11.42 -18.69
C SER A 502 1.11 11.50 -18.53
N ALA A 503 1.66 12.68 -18.21
CA ALA A 503 3.09 12.86 -17.95
C ALA A 503 3.51 12.27 -16.58
N GLU A 504 2.62 12.33 -15.58
CA GLU A 504 2.81 11.66 -14.29
C GLU A 504 2.81 10.14 -14.45
N ARG A 505 1.87 9.58 -15.22
CA ARG A 505 1.87 8.15 -15.55
C ARG A 505 3.18 7.72 -16.21
N VAL A 506 3.67 8.42 -17.23
CA VAL A 506 4.94 8.08 -17.90
C VAL A 506 6.13 8.12 -16.92
N ARG A 507 6.13 9.00 -15.91
CA ARG A 507 7.14 8.99 -14.84
C ARG A 507 7.03 7.76 -13.94
N LEU A 508 5.82 7.36 -13.57
CA LEU A 508 5.57 6.15 -12.77
C LEU A 508 5.96 4.89 -13.54
N ASP A 509 5.57 4.77 -14.82
CA ASP A 509 5.96 3.68 -15.72
C ASP A 509 7.51 3.58 -15.75
N THR A 510 8.22 4.70 -15.95
CA THR A 510 9.70 4.79 -15.90
C THR A 510 10.28 4.38 -14.54
N GLN A 511 9.66 4.77 -13.43
CA GLN A 511 10.11 4.39 -12.09
C GLN A 511 9.91 2.89 -11.82
N THR A 512 8.85 2.29 -12.35
CA THR A 512 8.63 0.83 -12.22
C THR A 512 9.62 0.03 -13.06
N GLU A 513 10.02 0.54 -14.24
CA GLU A 513 11.10 -0.06 -15.05
C GLU A 513 12.43 -0.02 -14.29
N GLN A 514 12.83 1.13 -13.75
CA GLN A 514 14.05 1.28 -12.92
C GLN A 514 14.01 0.42 -11.64
N ALA A 515 12.84 0.21 -11.03
CA ALA A 515 12.67 -0.70 -9.90
C ALA A 515 12.82 -2.17 -10.34
N GLY A 516 12.35 -2.53 -11.53
CA GLY A 516 12.55 -3.84 -12.16
C GLY A 516 14.02 -4.12 -12.46
N GLU A 517 14.74 -3.16 -13.07
CA GLU A 517 16.19 -3.25 -13.31
C GLU A 517 16.97 -3.45 -12.00
N ARG A 518 16.68 -2.63 -10.98
CA ARG A 518 17.29 -2.76 -9.65
C ARG A 518 17.01 -4.11 -9.01
N ARG A 519 15.79 -4.64 -9.15
CA ARG A 519 15.45 -5.97 -8.65
C ARG A 519 16.24 -7.05 -9.39
N ALA A 520 16.32 -7.01 -10.71
CA ALA A 520 17.09 -7.98 -11.48
C ALA A 520 18.60 -7.96 -11.13
N LEU A 521 19.15 -6.78 -10.82
CA LEU A 521 20.51 -6.65 -10.30
C LEU A 521 20.67 -7.26 -8.91
N LEU A 522 19.73 -7.02 -7.99
CA LEU A 522 19.74 -7.64 -6.64
C LEU A 522 19.54 -9.16 -6.69
N ASP A 523 18.66 -9.65 -7.57
CA ASP A 523 18.46 -11.08 -7.81
C ASP A 523 19.75 -11.72 -8.38
N GLN A 524 20.50 -10.99 -9.22
CA GLN A 524 21.82 -11.42 -9.71
C GLN A 524 22.90 -11.40 -8.61
N GLU A 525 22.95 -10.35 -7.79
CA GLU A 525 23.88 -10.25 -6.65
C GLU A 525 23.60 -11.36 -5.62
N SER A 526 22.34 -11.66 -5.33
CA SER A 526 21.95 -12.81 -4.50
C SER A 526 22.43 -14.12 -5.11
N GLY A 527 22.21 -14.35 -6.41
CA GLY A 527 22.67 -15.57 -7.09
C GLY A 527 24.20 -15.74 -7.05
N HIS A 528 24.97 -14.65 -7.14
CA HIS A 528 26.43 -14.71 -6.95
C HIS A 528 26.79 -15.06 -5.50
N LEU A 529 26.16 -14.42 -4.51
CA LEU A 529 26.37 -14.71 -3.09
C LEU A 529 25.97 -16.14 -2.71
N ASP A 530 24.92 -16.70 -3.31
CA ASP A 530 24.51 -18.09 -3.14
C ASP A 530 25.58 -19.05 -3.71
N THR A 531 26.20 -18.73 -4.86
CA THR A 531 27.32 -19.52 -5.39
C THR A 531 28.60 -19.39 -4.56
N GLU A 532 28.90 -18.21 -4.02
CA GLU A 532 30.05 -17.99 -3.12
C GLU A 532 29.84 -18.73 -1.79
N ALA A 533 28.63 -18.71 -1.22
CA ALA A 533 28.27 -19.46 -0.02
C ALA A 533 28.39 -20.98 -0.24
N ALA A 534 27.90 -21.50 -1.38
CA ALA A 534 28.03 -22.90 -1.74
C ALA A 534 29.51 -23.33 -1.87
N GLN A 535 30.35 -22.51 -2.50
CA GLN A 535 31.78 -22.78 -2.63
C GLN A 535 32.51 -22.70 -1.27
N VAL A 536 32.14 -21.77 -0.40
CA VAL A 536 32.66 -21.69 0.98
C VAL A 536 32.28 -22.92 1.80
N ASP A 537 31.07 -23.47 1.62
CA ASP A 537 30.69 -24.73 2.28
C ASP A 537 31.37 -25.96 1.65
N GLU A 538 31.66 -25.98 0.35
CA GLU A 538 32.53 -26.99 -0.27
C GLU A 538 33.94 -26.94 0.34
N ASP A 539 34.59 -25.76 0.36
CA ASP A 539 35.89 -25.54 1.02
C ASP A 539 35.89 -25.96 2.50
N ARG A 540 34.79 -25.73 3.22
CA ARG A 540 34.62 -26.20 4.62
C ARG A 540 34.52 -27.73 4.69
N THR A 541 33.85 -28.41 3.74
CA THR A 541 33.82 -29.88 3.72
C THR A 541 35.19 -30.48 3.38
N VAL A 542 35.93 -29.88 2.44
CA VAL A 542 37.33 -30.23 2.16
C VAL A 542 38.20 -30.03 3.41
N THR A 543 38.15 -28.85 4.03
CA THR A 543 38.91 -28.55 5.26
C THR A 543 38.56 -29.51 6.42
N ARG A 544 37.30 -29.95 6.53
CA ARG A 544 36.88 -30.97 7.51
C ARG A 544 37.46 -32.34 7.18
N SER A 545 37.46 -32.76 5.90
CA SER A 545 38.02 -34.06 5.50
C SER A 545 39.54 -34.09 5.65
N GLU A 546 40.24 -33.00 5.32
CA GLU A 546 41.68 -32.83 5.59
C GLU A 546 42.00 -32.90 7.09
N ARG A 547 41.24 -32.19 7.94
CA ARG A 547 41.41 -32.29 9.41
C ARG A 547 41.14 -33.70 9.92
N HIS A 548 40.15 -34.41 9.38
CA HIS A 548 39.89 -35.79 9.76
C HIS A 548 41.03 -36.73 9.33
N ALA A 549 41.54 -36.58 8.11
CA ALA A 549 42.70 -37.34 7.61
C ALA A 549 43.98 -37.05 8.43
N LEU A 550 44.20 -35.79 8.82
CA LEU A 550 45.29 -35.40 9.71
C LEU A 550 45.13 -35.98 11.12
N ASN A 551 43.93 -36.01 11.68
CA ASN A 551 43.67 -36.67 12.97
C ASN A 551 43.93 -38.19 12.88
N VAL A 552 43.45 -38.87 11.83
CA VAL A 552 43.70 -40.30 11.62
C VAL A 552 45.20 -40.59 11.45
N ALA A 553 45.93 -39.71 10.75
CA ALA A 553 47.39 -39.80 10.64
C ALA A 553 48.11 -39.53 11.98
N LEU A 554 47.59 -38.63 12.81
CA LEU A 554 48.11 -38.33 14.14
C LEU A 554 47.87 -39.49 15.12
N GLU A 555 46.66 -40.03 15.20
CA GLU A 555 46.38 -41.25 16.00
C GLU A 555 47.24 -42.43 15.52
N ARG A 556 47.49 -42.54 14.21
CA ARG A 556 48.39 -43.57 13.66
C ARG A 556 49.83 -43.36 14.15
N LEU A 557 50.34 -42.13 14.12
CA LEU A 557 51.66 -41.78 14.67
C LEU A 557 51.73 -42.04 16.18
N GLU A 558 50.65 -41.76 16.92
CA GLU A 558 50.56 -42.08 18.36
C GLU A 558 50.64 -43.59 18.59
N ARG A 559 49.85 -44.40 17.86
CA ARG A 559 49.91 -45.87 17.90
C ARG A 559 51.31 -46.40 17.53
N GLU A 560 51.90 -45.90 16.45
CA GLU A 560 53.26 -46.28 16.02
C GLU A 560 54.32 -45.89 17.09
N SER A 561 54.17 -44.73 17.74
CA SER A 561 55.04 -44.31 18.85
C SER A 561 54.87 -45.17 20.10
N ALA A 562 53.64 -45.60 20.40
CA ALA A 562 53.34 -46.50 21.51
C ALA A 562 53.90 -47.91 21.26
N THR A 563 53.82 -48.42 20.02
CA THR A 563 54.50 -49.68 19.66
C THR A 563 56.02 -49.55 19.76
N GLN A 564 56.62 -48.43 19.33
CA GLN A 564 58.06 -48.19 19.50
C GLN A 564 58.49 -48.03 20.97
N ALA A 565 57.60 -47.52 21.84
CA ALA A 565 57.84 -47.48 23.28
C ALA A 565 57.82 -48.91 23.87
N ALA A 566 56.80 -49.71 23.55
CA ALA A 566 56.70 -51.10 23.99
C ALA A 566 57.85 -51.98 23.44
N GLU A 567 58.31 -51.75 22.21
CA GLU A 567 59.50 -52.39 21.66
C GLU A 567 60.78 -51.98 22.41
N ARG A 568 60.93 -50.70 22.79
CA ARG A 568 62.07 -50.24 23.61
C ARG A 568 62.06 -50.82 25.01
N ASP A 569 60.89 -50.88 25.66
CA ASP A 569 60.75 -51.48 26.99
C ASP A 569 61.05 -53.00 26.93
N ARG A 570 60.58 -53.67 25.87
CA ARG A 570 60.92 -55.07 25.58
C ARG A 570 62.41 -55.26 25.35
N ILE A 571 63.04 -54.42 24.52
CA ILE A 571 64.50 -54.47 24.27
C ILE A 571 65.26 -54.22 25.58
N ALA A 572 64.84 -53.28 26.42
CA ALA A 572 65.46 -53.05 27.73
C ALA A 572 65.33 -54.26 28.68
N VAL A 573 64.22 -54.99 28.62
CA VAL A 573 64.05 -56.27 29.34
C VAL A 573 64.95 -57.37 28.75
N GLU A 574 65.04 -57.50 27.43
CA GLU A 574 65.90 -58.48 26.76
C GLU A 574 67.40 -58.16 26.99
N GLU A 575 67.80 -56.88 26.97
CA GLU A 575 69.13 -56.40 27.38
C GLU A 575 69.43 -56.71 28.86
N HIS A 576 68.47 -56.51 29.76
CA HIS A 576 68.65 -56.84 31.18
C HIS A 576 68.76 -58.35 31.41
N GLN A 577 67.99 -59.17 30.68
CA GLN A 577 68.11 -60.63 30.69
C GLN A 577 69.46 -61.09 30.11
N LEU A 578 69.93 -60.48 29.03
CA LEU A 578 71.26 -60.73 28.47
C LEU A 578 72.39 -60.32 29.44
N ALA A 579 72.24 -59.22 30.17
CA ALA A 579 73.18 -58.83 31.22
C ALA A 579 73.20 -59.83 32.38
N ILE A 580 72.05 -60.35 32.81
CA ILE A 580 71.94 -61.42 33.81
C ILE A 580 72.58 -62.71 33.30
N ALA A 581 72.28 -63.13 32.06
CA ALA A 581 72.86 -64.32 31.44
C ALA A 581 74.38 -64.21 31.26
N THR A 582 74.88 -63.01 30.93
CA THR A 582 76.32 -62.74 30.85
C THR A 582 76.97 -62.82 32.23
N ALA A 583 76.37 -62.22 33.26
CA ALA A 583 76.87 -62.31 34.64
C ALA A 583 76.81 -63.75 35.20
N GLN A 584 75.83 -64.55 34.80
CA GLN A 584 75.76 -65.98 35.10
C GLN A 584 76.88 -66.75 34.37
N LEU A 585 77.09 -66.49 33.09
CA LEU A 585 78.16 -67.11 32.30
C LEU A 585 79.55 -66.74 32.85
N ASP A 586 79.77 -65.50 33.28
CA ASP A 586 81.00 -65.06 33.95
C ASP A 586 81.19 -65.75 35.30
N ALA A 587 80.11 -65.91 36.08
CA ALA A 587 80.14 -66.65 37.34
C ALA A 587 80.42 -68.15 37.14
N GLU A 588 79.89 -68.77 36.08
CA GLU A 588 80.22 -70.15 35.70
C GLU A 588 81.64 -70.27 35.16
N GLN A 589 82.12 -69.31 34.36
CA GLN A 589 83.52 -69.27 33.93
C GLN A 589 84.48 -69.10 35.13
N GLN A 590 84.12 -68.32 36.15
CA GLN A 590 84.88 -68.22 37.40
C GLN A 590 84.84 -69.53 38.21
N ARG A 591 83.68 -70.20 38.30
CA ARG A 591 83.58 -71.55 38.88
C ARG A 591 84.47 -72.54 38.13
N VAL A 592 84.33 -72.66 36.80
CA VAL A 592 85.15 -73.54 35.97
C VAL A 592 86.64 -73.17 36.04
N ALA A 593 87.00 -71.90 36.16
CA ALA A 593 88.39 -71.49 36.39
C ALA A 593 88.91 -71.96 37.76
N THR A 594 88.17 -71.73 38.85
CA THR A 594 88.56 -72.21 40.19
C THR A 594 88.56 -73.74 40.29
N GLU A 595 87.66 -74.43 39.61
CA GLU A 595 87.58 -75.90 39.54
C GLU A 595 88.72 -76.47 38.70
N ARG A 596 89.04 -75.85 37.55
CA ARG A 596 90.23 -76.17 36.72
C ARG A 596 91.52 -75.93 37.49
N ASP A 597 91.60 -74.86 38.28
CA ASP A 597 92.81 -74.53 39.04
C ASP A 597 92.93 -75.40 40.30
N ARG A 598 91.81 -75.84 40.90
CA ARG A 598 91.75 -76.93 41.89
C ARG A 598 92.15 -78.28 41.29
N LEU A 599 91.70 -78.60 40.08
CA LEU A 599 92.11 -79.78 39.33
C LEU A 599 93.59 -79.72 38.91
N ARG A 600 94.13 -78.52 38.60
CA ARG A 600 95.57 -78.31 38.41
C ARG A 600 96.33 -78.58 39.71
N ALA A 601 95.87 -78.05 40.84
CA ALA A 601 96.50 -78.33 42.14
C ALA A 601 96.43 -79.83 42.50
N MET A 602 95.31 -80.51 42.25
CA MET A 602 95.23 -81.98 42.37
C MET A 602 96.18 -82.69 41.41
N TRP A 603 96.31 -82.23 40.16
CA TRP A 603 97.21 -82.81 39.18
C TRP A 603 98.68 -82.57 39.52
N GLU A 604 99.03 -81.41 40.06
CA GLU A 604 100.37 -81.11 40.59
C GLU A 604 100.69 -81.98 41.80
N VAL A 605 99.73 -82.20 42.72
CA VAL A 605 99.87 -83.16 43.83
C VAL A 605 100.03 -84.59 43.31
N ILE A 606 99.27 -85.02 42.29
CA ILE A 606 99.40 -86.34 41.66
C ILE A 606 100.76 -86.48 40.96
N GLU A 607 101.21 -85.45 40.24
CA GLU A 607 102.48 -85.47 39.51
C GLU A 607 103.68 -85.37 40.48
N ASP A 608 103.54 -84.74 41.65
CA ASP A 608 104.50 -84.84 42.76
C ASP A 608 104.50 -86.22 43.42
N HIS A 609 103.34 -86.82 43.71
CA HIS A 609 103.26 -88.24 44.12
C HIS A 609 103.88 -89.16 43.07
N ARG A 610 103.81 -88.80 41.78
CA ARG A 610 104.42 -89.53 40.67
C ARG A 610 105.93 -89.31 40.57
N ARG A 611 106.44 -88.13 40.93
CA ARG A 611 107.88 -87.85 41.11
C ARG A 611 108.42 -88.56 42.35
N GLU A 612 107.65 -88.66 43.41
CA GLU A 612 108.00 -89.45 44.60
C GLU A 612 107.96 -90.95 44.31
N ALA A 613 106.97 -91.44 43.55
CA ALA A 613 106.96 -92.81 43.04
C ALA A 613 108.14 -93.09 42.09
N ALA A 614 108.52 -92.13 41.24
CA ALA A 614 109.72 -92.25 40.41
C ALA A 614 111.00 -92.32 41.25
N ARG A 615 111.16 -91.46 42.27
CA ARG A 615 112.25 -91.57 43.26
C ARG A 615 112.23 -92.91 44.00
N PHE A 616 111.05 -93.44 44.32
CA PHE A 616 110.90 -94.76 44.95
C PHE A 616 111.33 -95.91 44.03
N LEU A 617 111.13 -95.76 42.71
CA LEU A 617 111.59 -96.71 41.70
C LEU A 617 113.11 -96.60 41.47
N ASP A 618 113.68 -95.38 41.43
CA ASP A 618 115.14 -95.16 41.38
C ASP A 618 115.83 -95.82 42.60
N LEU A 619 115.23 -95.70 43.80
CA LEU A 619 115.68 -96.37 45.04
C LEU A 619 115.56 -97.91 45.01
N LEU A 620 114.67 -98.46 44.18
CA LEU A 620 114.51 -99.90 44.01
C LEU A 620 115.50 -100.48 42.99
N ASP A 621 115.83 -99.77 41.92
CA ASP A 621 116.88 -100.19 40.99
C ASP A 621 118.28 -100.07 41.60
N GLU A 622 118.54 -99.10 42.50
CA GLU A 622 119.84 -98.94 43.17
C GLU A 622 120.11 -100.01 44.26
N THR A 623 119.08 -100.71 44.74
CA THR A 623 119.21 -101.73 45.82
C THR A 623 119.36 -103.17 45.34
N ALA A 624 119.26 -103.45 44.03
CA ALA A 624 119.40 -104.80 43.47
C ALA A 624 120.86 -105.34 43.42
N ALA A 625 121.87 -104.53 43.78
CA ALA A 625 123.26 -104.74 43.38
C ALA A 625 124.33 -104.82 44.50
N THR A 626 124.00 -105.17 45.75
CA THR A 626 124.88 -105.94 46.68
C THR A 626 124.17 -106.25 48.00
N GLY A 627 124.30 -107.48 48.54
CA GLY A 627 123.54 -107.89 49.74
C GLY A 627 124.33 -108.56 50.86
N ARG A 628 123.79 -108.47 52.09
CA ARG A 628 123.97 -109.32 53.30
C ARG A 628 122.85 -108.90 54.29
N VAL A 629 121.92 -109.77 54.72
CA VAL A 629 122.04 -110.87 55.71
C VAL A 629 122.03 -110.38 57.18
N SER A 630 121.05 -110.88 57.96
CA SER A 630 120.80 -110.69 59.42
C SER A 630 120.54 -109.24 59.90
N GLY A 631 119.67 -108.96 60.87
CA GLY A 631 118.80 -109.80 61.70
C GLY A 631 118.46 -109.10 63.03
N ALA A 632 117.48 -109.61 63.79
CA ALA A 632 117.05 -109.19 65.14
C ALA A 632 116.31 -107.83 65.31
N ASP A 633 115.05 -107.96 65.77
CA ASP A 633 114.42 -107.32 66.94
C ASP A 633 114.24 -105.79 67.12
N SER A 634 113.16 -105.49 67.87
CA SER A 634 112.87 -104.31 68.72
C SER A 634 112.24 -103.02 68.13
N GLU A 635 110.98 -102.82 68.55
CA GLU A 635 110.46 -101.65 69.28
C GLU A 635 110.15 -100.26 68.63
N VAL A 636 108.85 -99.91 68.71
CA VAL A 636 108.29 -98.64 69.24
C VAL A 636 108.24 -97.38 68.33
N ILE A 637 107.39 -96.42 68.72
CA ILE A 637 106.99 -95.15 68.05
C ILE A 637 106.00 -95.39 66.89
N ASP A 638 104.68 -95.15 66.99
CA ASP A 638 103.83 -94.41 67.97
C ASP A 638 103.84 -92.87 67.85
N LEU A 639 103.30 -92.37 66.73
CA LEU A 639 102.70 -91.03 66.55
C LEU A 639 101.43 -91.19 65.67
N ARG A 640 100.17 -90.92 66.04
CA ARG A 640 99.49 -90.11 67.07
C ARG A 640 99.15 -88.66 66.67
N GLU A 641 97.85 -88.43 66.46
CA GLU A 641 97.11 -87.12 66.48
C GLU A 641 97.57 -86.07 65.43
N GLU A 642 96.77 -85.15 64.90
CA GLU A 642 95.74 -84.29 65.51
C GLU A 642 94.78 -83.68 64.44
N GLN A 643 93.79 -82.85 64.84
CA GLN A 643 92.94 -81.95 63.99
C GLN A 643 92.22 -82.64 62.79
N GLN A 644 90.96 -83.12 62.85
CA GLN A 644 89.74 -82.69 63.55
C GLN A 644 89.11 -81.35 63.09
N GLN A 645 87.81 -81.44 62.74
CA GLN A 645 86.78 -80.37 62.70
C GLN A 645 86.92 -79.19 61.70
N LYS A 646 85.98 -79.12 60.75
CA LYS A 646 84.72 -78.36 60.96
C LYS A 646 83.63 -78.70 59.93
N HIS A 647 82.41 -78.86 60.42
CA HIS A 647 81.19 -78.75 59.59
C HIS A 647 80.80 -77.26 59.51
N HIS A 648 80.45 -76.80 58.30
CA HIS A 648 79.05 -76.49 58.00
C HIS A 648 78.80 -76.51 56.49
#